data_AF-A0AAD3D7G4-F1
#
_entry.id   AF-A0AAD3D7G4-F1
#
_cell.length_a   1.000
_cell.length_b   1.000
_cell.length_c   1.000
_cell.angle_alpha   90.00
_cell.angle_beta   90.00
_cell.angle_gamma   90.00
#
_symmetry.space_group_name_H-M   'P 1'
#
loop_
_entity.id
_entity.type
_entity.pdbx_description
1 polymer ?
#
loop_
_entity_poly.entity_id
_entity_poly.type
_entity_poly.pdbx_seq_one_letter_code
_entity_poly.pdbx_strand_id
1 'polypeptide(L)'
;MATPWLPPSLDDDDIFAEDIKRKELEKKSLEFMASFIQHRLKDPLIYENNENDDEIPLAMKIAHDRFRDLTCTYEGEIILERLFDTRNISDPDIEIPEDEEVIKAAIIAMQSLLILGMQTGVKGTPQQKERSVAHLRNYKNGDENTEHTSDFDAYWKSLSTRKLKHDSDVTAGIQLLAELKLKRTAQGAFDLLVRLGAWKIHEDLGLLRSGFPTRYTDEELRNAQEAANDDHDPDKIIGIRKDLRHLKVYTIDSECTDEIDDGLSIEVVKKADGIERKRIWVHIADADRFAPRHSKIFHTAQQRATSLYLPTGSVPMFPIELSGGPMSLRAECNSHALSMAIELNDDGSIDEDSLMITPSLINVDYRLSYDEVDEMLEVGVGYFEEWELGALLDEANKRRKHRISCGSTEGFVPMPIPQAEIKVVENSDNEVDILLNVETTHNAGVNQSEAVLDFDSNSDEDVSPPVSSAFLLVTEMMIMSGEGMGKLKDVLESKTARVREENDHLPILENKLDLPYRAQPRPDFKQRYQELETLNSLKGKGYCHAWYARRFFEPVRVNSEPSPHNGLGLDCYVQWTSPIRRFSDLQVHAAVKRFLRRHRVNLLMENGREIPEGITPSDLGCDVPKLVASSTTEEGLSKRYEIVPTGGRHNINYKRGIGFVNAARMVQRKSKEYWLFEYIKRQIEESDSEVLYKATVLACVDPRRGQYAIFVHDLGLEHRYLSEQGELSIGSKLWLKVSSVQPRHGILTFTLSSVYGGKSKAFTQIS
;
A
#
# COMPACT_ATOMS: atom_id res chain seq x y z
N MET A 1 27.06 -27.65 26.21
CA MET A 1 27.90 -26.70 25.44
C MET A 1 26.99 -25.99 24.46
N ALA A 2 26.99 -24.67 24.44
CA ALA A 2 26.18 -23.92 23.48
C ALA A 2 26.80 -24.06 22.08
N THR A 3 25.96 -24.15 21.06
CA THR A 3 26.41 -24.17 19.67
C THR A 3 26.99 -22.79 19.33
N PRO A 4 28.18 -22.72 18.73
CA PRO A 4 28.73 -21.46 18.23
C PRO A 4 27.83 -20.85 17.16
N TRP A 5 27.76 -19.52 17.14
CA TRP A 5 26.94 -18.72 16.22
C TRP A 5 27.75 -17.77 15.33
N LEU A 6 29.05 -17.57 15.60
CA LEU A 6 29.96 -16.92 14.66
C LEU A 6 30.39 -17.89 13.55
N PRO A 7 30.52 -17.45 12.28
CA PRO A 7 31.05 -18.29 11.22
C PRO A 7 32.54 -18.62 11.46
N PRO A 8 33.02 -19.77 10.97
CA PRO A 8 34.47 -20.05 10.93
C PRO A 8 35.16 -19.10 9.93
N SER A 9 36.41 -18.72 10.20
CA SER A 9 37.26 -18.04 9.23
C SER A 9 37.64 -19.01 8.09
N LEU A 10 37.93 -18.47 6.92
CA LEU A 10 38.24 -19.26 5.73
C LEU A 10 39.73 -19.62 5.59
N ASP A 11 40.59 -19.16 6.51
CA ASP A 11 42.03 -19.02 6.28
C ASP A 11 42.96 -19.92 7.14
N ASP A 12 42.43 -20.81 7.99
CA ASP A 12 43.27 -21.65 8.89
C ASP A 12 43.09 -23.17 8.68
N ASP A 13 44.21 -23.91 8.67
CA ASP A 13 44.27 -25.36 8.48
C ASP A 13 43.89 -26.18 9.74
N ASP A 14 43.62 -25.55 10.90
CA ASP A 14 43.28 -26.21 12.19
C ASP A 14 41.91 -25.79 12.76
N ILE A 15 40.91 -26.57 12.37
CA ILE A 15 39.49 -26.41 12.72
C ILE A 15 39.26 -26.41 14.26
N PHE A 16 40.07 -27.12 15.05
CA PHE A 16 39.84 -27.25 16.49
C PHE A 16 40.33 -26.03 17.28
N ALA A 17 41.48 -25.47 16.91
CA ALA A 17 42.02 -24.28 17.55
C ALA A 17 41.15 -23.04 17.26
N GLU A 18 40.61 -22.96 16.05
CA GLU A 18 39.67 -21.93 15.63
C GLU A 18 38.35 -21.99 16.41
N ASP A 19 37.81 -23.18 16.62
CA ASP A 19 36.58 -23.41 17.39
C ASP A 19 36.69 -22.91 18.84
N ILE A 20 37.88 -23.02 19.44
CA ILE A 20 38.15 -22.55 20.80
C ILE A 20 38.23 -21.02 20.83
N LYS A 21 39.02 -20.41 19.94
CA LYS A 21 39.13 -18.95 19.82
C LYS A 21 37.77 -18.30 19.59
N ARG A 22 36.96 -18.90 18.71
CA ARG A 22 35.59 -18.45 18.41
C ARG A 22 34.70 -18.46 19.65
N LYS A 23 34.67 -19.57 20.40
CA LYS A 23 33.86 -19.66 21.63
C LYS A 23 34.31 -18.65 22.68
N GLU A 24 35.60 -18.36 22.75
CA GLU A 24 36.14 -17.33 23.65
C GLU A 24 35.70 -15.93 23.23
N LEU A 25 35.73 -15.63 21.93
CA LEU A 25 35.23 -14.38 21.35
C LEU A 25 33.72 -14.18 21.58
N GLU A 26 32.91 -15.21 21.34
CA GLU A 26 31.47 -15.21 21.62
C GLU A 26 31.19 -14.96 23.11
N LYS A 27 31.96 -15.60 23.99
CA LYS A 27 31.80 -15.41 25.43
C LYS A 27 32.13 -13.99 25.86
N LYS A 28 33.29 -13.46 25.45
CA LYS A 28 33.73 -12.09 25.78
C LYS A 28 32.74 -11.04 25.26
N SER A 29 32.24 -11.22 24.05
CA SER A 29 31.26 -10.30 23.45
C SER A 29 29.91 -10.32 24.16
N LEU A 30 29.43 -11.48 24.60
CA LEU A 30 28.20 -11.59 25.40
C LEU A 30 28.36 -10.98 26.80
N GLU A 31 29.48 -11.23 27.47
CA GLU A 31 29.80 -10.65 28.79
C GLU A 31 29.86 -9.11 28.71
N PHE A 32 30.55 -8.58 27.69
CA PHE A 32 30.61 -7.14 27.42
C PHE A 32 29.21 -6.56 27.19
N MET A 33 28.42 -7.11 26.27
CA MET A 33 27.07 -6.61 25.97
C MET A 33 26.12 -6.72 27.16
N ALA A 34 26.21 -7.80 27.94
CA ALA A 34 25.39 -7.97 29.12
C ALA A 34 25.73 -6.92 30.20
N SER A 35 27.02 -6.68 30.45
CA SER A 35 27.48 -5.63 31.37
C SER A 35 26.97 -4.26 30.92
N PHE A 36 27.15 -3.96 29.63
CA PHE A 36 26.68 -2.73 29.01
C PHE A 36 25.16 -2.52 29.20
N ILE A 37 24.35 -3.53 28.87
CA ILE A 37 22.88 -3.48 29.03
C ILE A 37 22.47 -3.32 30.50
N GLN A 38 23.14 -4.01 31.42
CA GLN A 38 22.82 -3.92 32.85
C GLN A 38 23.10 -2.53 33.41
N HIS A 39 24.20 -1.90 33.00
CA HIS A 39 24.49 -0.52 33.38
C HIS A 39 23.39 0.42 32.90
N ARG A 40 22.99 0.32 31.62
CA ARG A 40 21.89 1.11 31.06
C ARG A 40 20.55 0.94 31.79
N LEU A 41 20.28 -0.26 32.31
CA LEU A 41 19.06 -0.53 33.09
C LEU A 41 19.13 -0.01 34.53
N LYS A 42 20.33 0.19 35.10
CA LYS A 42 20.54 0.65 36.49
C LYS A 42 20.60 2.17 36.61
N ASP A 43 21.09 2.83 35.57
CA ASP A 43 21.02 4.28 35.42
C ASP A 43 20.06 4.67 34.29
N PRO A 44 18.73 4.53 34.52
CA PRO A 44 17.76 5.14 33.63
C PRO A 44 17.76 6.67 33.70
N LEU A 45 18.53 7.29 34.63
CA LEU A 45 18.34 8.64 35.19
C LEU A 45 19.55 9.58 35.03
N ILE A 46 20.02 9.74 33.79
CA ILE A 46 20.44 11.08 33.32
C ILE A 46 19.23 11.83 32.69
N TYR A 47 18.03 11.25 32.66
CA TYR A 47 16.95 11.78 31.81
C TYR A 47 15.52 11.76 32.40
N GLU A 48 15.34 11.76 33.73
CA GLU A 48 14.12 12.33 34.34
C GLU A 48 14.52 13.53 35.20
N ASN A 49 13.82 14.66 35.02
CA ASN A 49 13.98 15.97 35.68
C ASN A 49 14.95 16.98 35.05
N ASN A 50 14.75 17.28 33.77
CA ASN A 50 14.77 18.68 33.33
C ASN A 50 13.52 18.91 32.47
N GLU A 51 12.48 19.47 33.07
CA GLU A 51 11.18 19.80 32.44
C GLU A 51 11.27 20.88 31.33
N ASN A 52 12.45 21.11 30.75
CA ASN A 52 12.70 22.18 29.79
C ASN A 52 13.43 21.73 28.50
N ASP A 53 13.70 20.44 28.28
CA ASP A 53 14.37 20.00 27.04
C ASP A 53 13.52 18.99 26.24
N ASP A 54 13.20 19.37 25.01
CA ASP A 54 12.61 18.57 23.91
C ASP A 54 13.50 17.37 23.44
N GLU A 55 14.45 16.96 24.27
CA GLU A 55 15.53 16.04 23.93
C GLU A 55 15.47 14.76 24.78
N ILE A 56 14.67 13.80 24.33
CA ILE A 56 15.13 12.40 24.35
C ILE A 56 16.56 12.43 23.78
N PRO A 57 17.59 11.84 24.42
CA PRO A 57 18.97 11.92 23.93
C PRO A 57 18.96 11.61 22.44
N LEU A 58 19.54 12.48 21.61
CA LEU A 58 19.44 12.36 20.15
C LEU A 58 19.75 10.93 19.67
N ALA A 59 20.69 10.23 20.31
CA ALA A 59 21.00 8.82 20.07
C ALA A 59 19.87 7.83 20.42
N MET A 60 19.07 8.06 21.46
CA MET A 60 17.88 7.27 21.83
C MET A 60 16.65 7.66 21.01
N LYS A 61 16.45 8.95 20.71
CA LYS A 61 15.44 9.39 19.75
C LYS A 61 15.73 8.73 18.42
N ILE A 62 16.97 8.82 17.95
CA ILE A 62 17.51 8.10 16.78
C ILE A 62 17.48 6.57 16.96
N ALA A 63 17.66 5.99 18.15
CA ALA A 63 17.58 4.54 18.35
C ALA A 63 16.17 4.02 18.10
N HIS A 64 15.25 4.58 18.87
CA HIS A 64 13.82 4.37 18.82
C HIS A 64 13.29 4.66 17.41
N ASP A 65 13.85 5.67 16.76
CA ASP A 65 13.42 6.12 15.44
C ASP A 65 14.05 5.39 14.25
N ARG A 66 15.33 5.04 14.32
CA ARG A 66 16.13 4.47 13.22
C ARG A 66 16.39 2.98 13.40
N PHE A 67 15.62 2.30 14.26
CA PHE A 67 15.77 0.87 14.54
C PHE A 67 15.79 -0.04 13.30
N ARG A 68 15.16 0.40 12.21
CA ARG A 68 15.14 -0.29 10.91
C ARG A 68 16.41 -0.13 10.09
N ASP A 69 17.12 0.98 10.24
CA ASP A 69 18.37 1.25 9.52
C ASP A 69 19.57 0.61 10.22
N LEU A 70 19.49 0.49 11.57
CA LEU A 70 20.53 -0.03 12.48
C LEU A 70 21.12 -1.39 12.07
N THR A 71 20.40 -2.21 11.30
CA THR A 71 20.85 -3.59 10.97
C THR A 71 21.02 -3.86 9.48
N CYS A 72 20.89 -2.81 8.66
CA CYS A 72 20.76 -2.92 7.21
C CYS A 72 21.47 -1.79 6.44
N THR A 73 22.08 -0.82 7.11
CA THR A 73 22.82 0.28 6.46
C THR A 73 24.08 0.60 7.25
N TYR A 74 25.11 1.07 6.55
CA TYR A 74 26.38 1.50 7.17
C TYR A 74 26.14 2.63 8.18
N GLU A 75 25.23 3.55 7.88
CA GLU A 75 24.80 4.63 8.76
C GLU A 75 24.09 4.09 10.00
N GLY A 76 23.30 3.03 9.87
CA GLY A 76 22.65 2.37 10.99
C GLY A 76 23.63 1.67 11.93
N GLU A 77 24.69 1.05 11.40
CA GLU A 77 25.75 0.46 12.21
C GLU A 77 26.54 1.51 12.99
N ILE A 78 26.92 2.61 12.32
CA ILE A 78 27.53 3.78 12.97
C ILE A 78 26.62 4.33 14.08
N ILE A 79 25.30 4.21 13.93
CA ILE A 79 24.35 4.67 14.93
C ILE A 79 24.16 3.66 16.07
N LEU A 80 24.25 2.36 15.83
CA LEU A 80 24.33 1.34 16.90
C LEU A 80 25.57 1.58 17.76
N GLU A 81 26.70 1.90 17.12
CA GLU A 81 27.94 2.32 17.78
C GLU A 81 27.76 3.62 18.58
N ARG A 82 26.94 4.57 18.10
CA ARG A 82 26.60 5.82 18.81
C ARG A 82 25.49 5.68 19.86
N LEU A 83 24.57 4.73 19.73
CA LEU A 83 23.59 4.35 20.76
C LEU A 83 24.31 3.93 22.05
N PHE A 84 25.43 3.28 21.82
CA PHE A 84 26.30 2.71 22.82
C PHE A 84 27.61 3.48 22.90
N ASP A 85 27.59 4.76 22.52
CA ASP A 85 28.77 5.63 22.44
C ASP A 85 29.58 5.54 23.72
N THR A 86 30.64 4.76 23.63
CA THR A 86 31.53 4.43 24.75
C THR A 86 32.34 5.64 25.20
N ARG A 87 32.34 6.74 24.42
CA ARG A 87 33.10 7.96 24.69
C ARG A 87 32.60 8.75 25.91
N ASN A 88 31.39 8.46 26.41
CA ASN A 88 30.86 9.00 27.67
C ASN A 88 30.81 7.99 28.82
N ILE A 89 31.30 6.76 28.61
CA ILE A 89 31.46 5.79 29.70
C ILE A 89 32.74 6.17 30.44
N SER A 90 32.59 7.09 31.39
CA SER A 90 33.60 7.38 32.41
C SER A 90 33.41 6.51 33.66
N ASP A 91 32.57 5.48 33.56
CA ASP A 91 32.32 4.51 34.62
C ASP A 91 33.50 3.53 34.72
N PRO A 92 34.28 3.54 35.82
CA PRO A 92 35.38 2.60 36.02
C PRO A 92 34.93 1.13 36.07
N ASP A 93 33.64 0.84 36.17
CA ASP A 93 33.09 -0.52 36.25
C ASP A 93 32.74 -1.15 34.87
N ILE A 94 32.87 -0.42 33.75
CA ILE A 94 32.70 -0.96 32.39
C ILE A 94 34.03 -0.92 31.63
N GLU A 95 34.63 -2.09 31.44
CA GLU A 95 35.83 -2.25 30.61
C GLU A 95 35.43 -2.36 29.13
N ILE A 96 35.79 -1.35 28.34
CA ILE A 96 35.59 -1.36 26.88
C ILE A 96 36.66 -2.27 26.27
N PRO A 97 36.29 -3.32 25.52
CA PRO A 97 37.26 -4.21 24.87
C PRO A 97 38.15 -3.45 23.89
N GLU A 98 39.46 -3.67 23.95
CA GLU A 98 40.41 -3.16 22.95
C GLU A 98 40.30 -3.89 21.59
N ASP A 99 39.71 -5.10 21.60
CA ASP A 99 39.55 -5.96 20.44
C ASP A 99 38.27 -5.63 19.66
N GLU A 100 38.44 -5.10 18.45
CA GLU A 100 37.35 -4.70 17.54
C GLU A 100 36.42 -5.87 17.18
N GLU A 101 36.94 -7.10 17.13
CA GLU A 101 36.14 -8.29 16.82
C GLU A 101 35.16 -8.62 17.96
N VAL A 102 35.51 -8.31 19.22
CA VAL A 102 34.60 -8.44 20.36
C VAL A 102 33.41 -7.49 20.19
N ILE A 103 33.67 -6.25 19.74
CA ILE A 103 32.64 -5.23 19.50
C ILE A 103 31.73 -5.64 18.35
N LYS A 104 32.29 -6.13 17.22
CA LYS A 104 31.49 -6.64 16.09
C LYS A 104 30.62 -7.83 16.49
N ALA A 105 31.17 -8.80 17.22
CA ALA A 105 30.42 -9.95 17.71
C ALA A 105 29.32 -9.54 18.70
N ALA A 106 29.58 -8.54 19.54
CA ALA A 106 28.62 -7.92 20.45
C ALA A 106 27.44 -7.28 19.70
N ILE A 107 27.72 -6.56 18.60
CA ILE A 107 26.69 -6.01 17.71
C ILE A 107 25.84 -7.13 17.10
N ILE A 108 26.45 -8.24 16.67
CA ILE A 108 25.71 -9.41 16.15
C ILE A 108 24.77 -9.98 17.22
N ALA A 109 25.20 -10.09 18.47
CA ALA A 109 24.36 -10.55 19.57
C ALA A 109 23.16 -9.63 19.81
N MET A 110 23.35 -8.31 19.72
CA MET A 110 22.25 -7.35 19.77
C MET A 110 21.31 -7.55 18.59
N GLN A 111 21.80 -7.60 17.35
CA GLN A 111 20.99 -7.83 16.16
C GLN A 111 20.15 -9.12 16.28
N SER A 112 20.75 -10.18 16.82
CA SER A 112 20.12 -11.46 17.13
C SER A 112 18.97 -11.31 18.14
N LEU A 113 19.15 -10.48 19.19
CA LEU A 113 18.11 -10.14 20.16
C LEU A 113 16.91 -9.42 19.52
N LEU A 114 17.15 -8.54 18.55
CA LEU A 114 16.10 -7.79 17.84
C LEU A 114 15.23 -8.69 16.99
N ILE A 115 15.88 -9.60 16.27
CA ILE A 115 15.19 -10.61 15.48
C ILE A 115 14.33 -11.47 16.39
N LEU A 116 14.89 -11.91 17.52
CA LEU A 116 14.15 -12.69 18.50
C LEU A 116 12.94 -11.93 19.05
N GLY A 117 13.07 -10.64 19.36
CA GLY A 117 11.98 -9.78 19.80
C GLY A 117 10.83 -9.66 18.78
N MET A 118 11.17 -9.53 17.49
CA MET A 118 10.18 -9.45 16.39
C MET A 118 9.41 -10.77 16.17
N GLN A 119 9.90 -11.88 16.71
CA GLN A 119 9.19 -13.16 16.69
C GLN A 119 8.07 -13.26 17.74
N THR A 120 7.88 -12.24 18.57
CA THR A 120 6.78 -12.17 19.54
C THR A 120 5.44 -12.23 18.82
N GLY A 121 4.54 -13.09 19.31
CA GLY A 121 3.21 -13.26 18.72
C GLY A 121 3.16 -14.00 17.37
N VAL A 122 4.30 -14.46 16.83
CA VAL A 122 4.35 -15.10 15.52
C VAL A 122 3.84 -16.54 15.58
N LYS A 123 2.60 -16.73 15.13
CA LYS A 123 1.94 -18.03 14.97
C LYS A 123 2.15 -18.63 13.57
N GLY A 124 1.99 -19.95 13.47
CA GLY A 124 1.93 -20.68 12.21
C GLY A 124 3.02 -21.73 12.02
N THR A 125 2.82 -22.64 11.06
CA THR A 125 3.82 -23.65 10.67
C THR A 125 5.06 -22.98 10.07
N PRO A 126 6.23 -23.65 10.03
CA PRO A 126 7.41 -23.11 9.37
C PRO A 126 7.14 -22.61 7.95
N GLN A 127 6.31 -23.34 7.17
CA GLN A 127 5.93 -22.91 5.82
C GLN A 127 5.09 -21.63 5.81
N GLN A 128 4.20 -21.43 6.79
CA GLN A 128 3.40 -20.20 6.90
C GLN A 128 4.27 -18.99 7.23
N LYS A 129 5.26 -19.17 8.11
CA LYS A 129 6.23 -18.13 8.46
C LYS A 129 7.09 -17.77 7.25
N GLU A 130 7.62 -18.77 6.54
CA GLU A 130 8.40 -18.59 5.31
C GLU A 130 7.62 -17.84 4.22
N ARG A 131 6.35 -18.17 4.00
CA ARG A 131 5.48 -17.44 3.06
C ARG A 131 5.29 -15.98 3.42
N SER A 132 5.29 -15.64 4.71
CA SER A 132 5.06 -14.25 5.18
C SER A 132 6.23 -13.30 4.89
N VAL A 133 7.40 -13.85 4.56
CA VAL A 133 8.63 -13.11 4.23
C VAL A 133 9.14 -13.43 2.82
N ALA A 134 8.39 -14.19 2.02
CA ALA A 134 8.81 -14.62 0.69
C ALA A 134 9.06 -13.44 -0.26
N HIS A 135 8.38 -12.31 -0.06
CA HIS A 135 8.60 -11.08 -0.84
C HIS A 135 10.02 -10.52 -0.66
N LEU A 136 10.66 -10.74 0.50
CA LEU A 136 12.05 -10.37 0.76
C LEU A 136 13.03 -11.24 -0.02
N ARG A 137 12.66 -12.49 -0.33
CA ARG A 137 13.50 -13.43 -1.11
C ARG A 137 13.37 -13.23 -2.61
N ASN A 138 12.17 -12.95 -3.11
CA ASN A 138 11.94 -12.68 -4.54
C ASN A 138 12.66 -11.42 -5.04
N TYR A 139 13.00 -10.50 -4.13
CA TYR A 139 13.84 -9.34 -4.46
C TYR A 139 15.27 -9.74 -4.85
N LYS A 140 15.81 -10.84 -4.27
CA LYS A 140 17.17 -11.33 -4.54
C LYS A 140 17.39 -11.79 -5.99
N ASN A 141 16.37 -12.37 -6.62
CA ASN A 141 16.50 -12.93 -7.98
C ASN A 141 16.37 -11.87 -9.09
N GLY A 142 16.03 -10.63 -8.75
CA GLY A 142 15.92 -9.53 -9.72
C GLY A 142 17.22 -8.72 -9.90
N ASP A 143 18.25 -9.05 -9.11
CA ASP A 143 19.53 -8.34 -9.02
C ASP A 143 20.66 -9.39 -9.23
N GLU A 144 20.69 -10.01 -10.41
CA GLU A 144 21.57 -11.16 -10.74
C GLU A 144 23.08 -10.83 -10.81
N ASN A 145 23.54 -9.69 -10.32
CA ASN A 145 24.94 -9.25 -10.43
C ASN A 145 25.74 -9.17 -9.11
N THR A 146 25.25 -9.71 -8.00
CA THR A 146 26.12 -9.86 -6.81
C THR A 146 26.93 -11.15 -6.89
N GLU A 147 28.12 -11.07 -7.49
CA GLU A 147 29.15 -12.11 -7.42
C GLU A 147 29.50 -12.44 -5.94
N HIS A 148 29.73 -13.72 -5.65
CA HIS A 148 30.18 -14.19 -4.35
C HIS A 148 31.59 -13.67 -4.04
N THR A 149 31.72 -12.73 -3.09
CA THR A 149 33.01 -12.22 -2.60
C THR A 149 33.39 -12.87 -1.28
N SER A 150 34.67 -13.20 -1.07
CA SER A 150 35.23 -13.65 0.21
C SER A 150 35.52 -12.50 1.19
N ASP A 151 35.33 -11.26 0.75
CA ASP A 151 35.47 -10.05 1.55
C ASP A 151 34.23 -9.82 2.43
N PHE A 152 34.42 -9.70 3.74
CA PHE A 152 33.36 -9.51 4.73
C PHE A 152 32.58 -8.22 4.49
N ASP A 153 33.23 -7.12 4.07
CA ASP A 153 32.56 -5.83 3.81
C ASP A 153 31.68 -5.89 2.55
N ALA A 154 32.11 -6.61 1.52
CA ALA A 154 31.33 -6.84 0.31
C ALA A 154 30.21 -7.88 0.55
N TYR A 155 30.46 -8.93 1.34
CA TYR A 155 29.45 -9.87 1.82
C TYR A 155 28.37 -9.15 2.64
N TRP A 156 28.79 -8.29 3.57
CA TRP A 156 27.95 -7.46 4.42
C TRP A 156 27.13 -6.44 3.62
N LYS A 157 27.73 -5.75 2.65
CA LYS A 157 26.99 -4.87 1.71
C LYS A 157 25.99 -5.64 0.84
N SER A 158 26.32 -6.85 0.37
CA SER A 158 25.37 -7.74 -0.34
C SER A 158 24.23 -8.25 0.55
N LEU A 159 24.39 -8.15 1.88
CA LEU A 159 23.36 -8.44 2.88
C LEU A 159 22.57 -7.20 3.31
N SER A 160 23.12 -6.00 3.14
CA SER A 160 22.62 -4.75 3.71
C SER A 160 21.31 -4.23 3.09
N THR A 161 21.10 -4.31 1.78
CA THR A 161 20.05 -3.49 1.14
C THR A 161 18.59 -3.89 1.35
N ARG A 162 18.24 -4.97 2.07
CA ARG A 162 16.84 -5.30 2.46
C ARG A 162 16.62 -6.59 3.29
N LYS A 163 17.57 -7.02 4.12
CA LYS A 163 17.43 -8.31 4.83
C LYS A 163 16.96 -8.11 6.27
N LEU A 164 15.66 -8.07 6.48
CA LEU A 164 15.09 -8.52 7.76
C LEU A 164 15.12 -10.04 7.81
N LYS A 165 16.31 -10.53 8.19
CA LYS A 165 16.69 -11.58 9.14
C LYS A 165 15.60 -12.45 9.81
N HIS A 166 14.48 -12.80 9.18
CA HIS A 166 13.57 -13.81 9.75
C HIS A 166 14.25 -15.19 9.88
N ASP A 167 15.18 -15.51 8.98
CA ASP A 167 15.91 -16.78 8.94
C ASP A 167 17.32 -16.70 9.55
N SER A 168 17.64 -15.59 10.24
CA SER A 168 18.94 -15.43 10.87
C SER A 168 19.00 -16.14 12.21
N ASP A 169 20.21 -16.56 12.57
CA ASP A 169 20.47 -17.24 13.82
C ASP A 169 20.15 -16.33 15.03
N VAL A 170 19.14 -16.73 15.81
CA VAL A 170 18.74 -16.06 17.05
C VAL A 170 19.52 -16.56 18.27
N THR A 171 20.47 -17.49 18.08
CA THR A 171 21.23 -18.13 19.14
C THR A 171 21.99 -17.11 19.98
N ALA A 172 22.65 -16.13 19.37
CA ALA A 172 23.39 -15.08 20.08
C ALA A 172 22.47 -14.26 20.99
N GLY A 173 21.27 -13.88 20.53
CA GLY A 173 20.28 -13.15 21.32
C GLY A 173 19.70 -13.98 22.47
N ILE A 174 19.48 -15.29 22.25
CA ILE A 174 19.07 -16.23 23.30
C ILE A 174 20.17 -16.35 24.37
N GLN A 175 21.43 -16.44 23.96
CA GLN A 175 22.57 -16.50 24.87
C GLN A 175 22.75 -15.18 25.63
N LEU A 176 22.55 -14.03 24.99
CA LEU A 176 22.58 -12.72 25.64
C LEU A 176 21.49 -12.59 26.72
N LEU A 177 20.26 -13.03 26.44
CA LEU A 177 19.22 -13.11 27.47
C LEU A 177 19.58 -14.04 28.62
N ALA A 178 20.30 -15.14 28.33
CA ALA A 178 20.77 -16.06 29.36
C ALA A 178 21.81 -15.40 30.27
N GLU A 179 22.77 -14.66 29.70
CA GLU A 179 23.78 -13.89 30.42
C GLU A 179 23.14 -12.80 31.30
N LEU A 180 22.11 -12.14 30.77
CA LEU A 180 21.28 -11.17 31.51
C LEU A 180 20.32 -11.80 32.54
N LYS A 181 20.25 -13.13 32.63
CA LYS A 181 19.33 -13.89 33.49
C LYS A 181 17.85 -13.56 33.24
N LEU A 182 17.49 -13.28 31.99
CA LEU A 182 16.13 -13.00 31.53
C LEU A 182 15.49 -14.23 30.87
N LYS A 183 14.17 -14.17 30.63
CA LYS A 183 13.43 -15.22 29.93
C LYS A 183 13.95 -15.35 28.50
N ARG A 184 14.50 -16.53 28.15
CA ARG A 184 15.08 -16.89 26.84
C ARG A 184 14.03 -17.11 25.75
N THR A 185 13.15 -16.13 25.57
CA THR A 185 11.97 -16.21 24.70
C THR A 185 11.85 -14.93 23.89
N ALA A 186 11.10 -14.98 22.78
CA ALA A 186 10.77 -13.79 22.00
C ALA A 186 10.15 -12.67 22.86
N GLN A 187 9.21 -13.03 23.75
CA GLN A 187 8.61 -12.08 24.69
C GLN A 187 9.65 -11.47 25.63
N GLY A 188 10.58 -12.27 26.15
CA GLY A 188 11.65 -11.75 27.02
C GLY A 188 12.62 -10.81 26.30
N ALA A 189 12.90 -11.04 25.01
CA ALA A 189 13.64 -10.09 24.18
C ALA A 189 12.84 -8.80 23.98
N PHE A 190 11.55 -8.90 23.63
CA PHE A 190 10.66 -7.76 23.47
C PHE A 190 10.59 -6.91 24.75
N ASP A 191 10.36 -7.54 25.90
CA ASP A 191 10.26 -6.86 27.20
C ASP A 191 11.56 -6.12 27.54
N LEU A 192 12.73 -6.72 27.25
CA LEU A 192 14.02 -6.06 27.42
C LEU A 192 14.17 -4.84 26.50
N LEU A 193 13.76 -4.95 25.24
CA LEU A 193 13.86 -3.86 24.27
C LEU A 193 12.95 -2.69 24.61
N VAL A 194 11.75 -2.97 25.16
CA VAL A 194 10.88 -1.92 25.71
C VAL A 194 11.52 -1.26 26.94
N ARG A 195 12.07 -2.06 27.86
CA ARG A 195 12.76 -1.53 29.07
C ARG A 195 14.00 -0.69 28.74
N LEU A 196 14.66 -0.97 27.63
CA LEU A 196 15.79 -0.19 27.13
C LEU A 196 15.36 1.09 26.40
N GLY A 197 14.05 1.33 26.20
CA GLY A 197 13.54 2.43 25.38
C GLY A 197 13.78 2.24 23.87
N ALA A 198 14.26 1.06 23.45
CA ALA A 198 14.52 0.77 22.04
C ALA A 198 13.22 0.59 21.24
N TRP A 199 12.16 0.07 21.87
CA TRP A 199 10.83 -0.12 21.29
C TRP A 199 9.74 0.44 22.18
N LYS A 200 8.62 0.87 21.60
CA LYS A 200 7.42 1.21 22.37
C LYS A 200 6.71 -0.04 22.89
N ILE A 201 5.90 0.11 23.94
CA ILE A 201 4.97 -0.94 24.39
C ILE A 201 3.95 -1.35 23.32
N HIS A 202 3.74 -0.53 22.29
CA HIS A 202 2.88 -0.78 21.13
C HIS A 202 3.65 -0.91 19.79
N GLU A 203 4.96 -1.21 19.83
CA GLU A 203 5.78 -1.33 18.63
C GLU A 203 5.18 -2.30 17.57
N ASP A 204 5.08 -1.84 16.31
CA ASP A 204 4.52 -2.62 15.21
C ASP A 204 5.55 -3.63 14.66
N LEU A 205 5.61 -4.78 15.34
CA LEU A 205 6.50 -5.89 14.97
C LEU A 205 6.15 -6.49 13.59
N GLY A 206 4.90 -6.35 13.14
CA GLY A 206 4.47 -6.82 11.82
C GLY A 206 5.11 -5.99 10.72
N LEU A 207 5.05 -4.68 10.88
CA LEU A 207 5.68 -3.69 10.02
C LEU A 207 7.21 -3.81 10.08
N LEU A 208 7.84 -3.95 11.25
CA LEU A 208 9.29 -4.16 11.35
C LEU A 208 9.72 -5.42 10.60
N ARG A 209 9.12 -6.58 10.87
CA ARG A 209 9.46 -7.84 10.20
C ARG A 209 9.26 -7.83 8.68
N SER A 210 8.38 -6.97 8.18
CA SER A 210 8.03 -6.93 6.76
C SER A 210 9.10 -6.32 5.86
N GLY A 211 10.08 -5.61 6.41
CA GLY A 211 11.17 -4.99 5.63
C GLY A 211 10.75 -3.76 4.84
N PHE A 212 9.60 -3.17 5.15
CA PHE A 212 9.22 -1.89 4.56
C PHE A 212 10.15 -0.77 5.06
N PRO A 213 10.65 0.12 4.21
CA PRO A 213 11.23 1.37 4.67
C PRO A 213 10.15 2.20 5.38
N THR A 214 10.37 2.65 6.62
CA THR A 214 9.44 3.58 7.32
C THR A 214 9.83 5.03 7.21
N ARG A 215 11.07 5.33 6.83
CA ARG A 215 11.63 6.68 6.82
C ARG A 215 12.49 6.88 5.59
N TYR A 216 12.68 8.12 5.19
CA TYR A 216 13.60 8.47 4.13
C TYR A 216 14.99 8.76 4.70
N THR A 217 16.03 8.35 3.98
CA THR A 217 17.40 8.76 4.32
C THR A 217 17.62 10.22 3.94
N ASP A 218 18.63 10.86 4.53
CA ASP A 218 18.98 12.24 4.15
C ASP A 218 19.34 12.35 2.66
N GLU A 219 19.86 11.28 2.06
CA GLU A 219 20.10 11.21 0.62
C GLU A 219 18.80 11.17 -0.19
N GLU A 220 17.84 10.34 0.21
CA GLU A 220 16.52 10.27 -0.45
C GLU A 220 15.76 11.60 -0.35
N LEU A 221 15.84 12.29 0.79
CA LEU A 221 15.25 13.62 0.96
C LEU A 221 15.94 14.67 0.07
N ARG A 222 17.28 14.66 -0.02
CA ARG A 222 18.00 15.53 -0.96
C ARG A 222 17.63 15.26 -2.42
N ASN A 223 17.54 13.98 -2.80
CA ASN A 223 17.11 13.59 -4.14
C ASN A 223 15.68 14.06 -4.46
N ALA A 224 14.80 14.13 -3.45
CA ALA A 224 13.43 14.61 -3.63
C ALA A 224 13.41 16.13 -3.81
N GLN A 225 14.23 16.84 -3.06
CA GLN A 225 14.42 18.27 -3.26
C GLN A 225 15.02 18.60 -4.64
N GLU A 226 15.99 17.81 -5.10
CA GLU A 226 16.52 17.93 -6.48
C GLU A 226 15.41 17.74 -7.51
N ALA A 227 14.60 16.68 -7.39
CA ALA A 227 13.50 16.39 -8.31
C ALA A 227 12.38 17.46 -8.27
N ALA A 228 12.07 18.01 -7.10
CA ALA A 228 11.08 19.07 -6.95
C ALA A 228 11.50 20.38 -7.67
N ASN A 229 12.80 20.63 -7.75
CA ASN A 229 13.37 21.81 -8.41
C ASN A 229 13.71 21.58 -9.90
N ASP A 230 13.47 20.38 -10.42
CA ASP A 230 13.72 20.05 -11.84
C ASP A 230 12.63 20.66 -12.75
N ASP A 231 13.08 21.55 -13.65
CA ASP A 231 12.25 22.23 -14.62
C ASP A 231 12.11 21.45 -15.94
N HIS A 232 12.85 20.35 -16.12
CA HIS A 232 12.78 19.50 -17.31
C HIS A 232 11.37 18.90 -17.45
N ASP A 233 10.69 19.26 -18.54
CA ASP A 233 9.36 18.75 -18.87
C ASP A 233 9.34 18.29 -20.34
N PRO A 234 9.65 17.01 -20.62
CA PRO A 234 9.67 16.49 -21.98
C PRO A 234 8.31 16.57 -22.67
N ASP A 235 7.20 16.57 -21.93
CA ASP A 235 5.85 16.67 -22.50
C ASP A 235 5.54 18.08 -22.99
N LYS A 236 6.07 19.10 -22.30
CA LYS A 236 6.05 20.50 -22.76
C LYS A 236 7.01 20.73 -23.92
N ILE A 237 8.25 20.23 -23.83
CA ILE A 237 9.28 20.39 -24.88
C ILE A 237 8.79 19.84 -26.22
N ILE A 238 8.19 18.65 -26.22
CA ILE A 238 7.68 18.02 -27.45
C ILE A 238 6.31 18.57 -27.90
N GLY A 239 5.68 19.41 -27.07
CA GLY A 239 4.43 20.09 -27.38
C GLY A 239 3.19 19.20 -27.32
N ILE A 240 3.15 18.21 -26.41
CA ILE A 240 1.97 17.38 -26.15
C ILE A 240 1.22 17.77 -24.88
N ARG A 241 1.80 18.59 -24.00
CA ARG A 241 1.09 19.09 -22.81
C ARG A 241 0.01 20.10 -23.21
N LYS A 242 -1.25 19.80 -22.90
CA LYS A 242 -2.40 20.67 -23.15
C LYS A 242 -2.69 21.60 -21.98
N ASP A 243 -3.12 22.82 -22.28
CA ASP A 243 -3.63 23.76 -21.27
C ASP A 243 -5.13 23.50 -21.05
N LEU A 244 -5.47 22.99 -19.87
CA LEU A 244 -6.84 22.68 -19.46
C LEU A 244 -7.28 23.55 -18.27
N ARG A 245 -6.55 24.61 -17.94
CA ARG A 245 -6.87 25.53 -16.81
C ARG A 245 -8.16 26.34 -16.97
N HIS A 246 -8.82 26.21 -18.13
CA HIS A 246 -10.13 26.79 -18.38
C HIS A 246 -11.28 25.88 -17.93
N LEU A 247 -11.00 24.61 -17.66
CA LEU A 247 -11.96 23.68 -17.09
C LEU A 247 -12.03 23.89 -15.58
N LYS A 248 -13.24 23.79 -15.04
CA LYS A 248 -13.50 23.84 -13.60
C LYS A 248 -13.21 22.47 -12.99
N VAL A 249 -12.22 22.40 -12.11
CA VAL A 249 -11.70 21.14 -11.55
C VAL A 249 -12.05 21.01 -10.08
N TYR A 250 -12.62 19.87 -9.72
CA TYR A 250 -12.94 19.47 -8.35
C TYR A 250 -12.02 18.32 -7.91
N THR A 251 -11.39 18.43 -6.75
CA THR A 251 -10.71 17.31 -6.08
C THR A 251 -11.54 16.92 -4.86
N ILE A 252 -11.85 15.63 -4.70
CA ILE A 252 -12.76 15.12 -3.65
C ILE A 252 -12.04 14.02 -2.87
N ASP A 253 -11.62 14.35 -1.64
CA ASP A 253 -10.79 13.49 -0.80
C ASP A 253 -11.21 13.56 0.68
N SER A 254 -10.57 12.78 1.55
CA SER A 254 -10.72 13.02 3.00
C SER A 254 -10.04 14.34 3.39
N GLU A 255 -10.56 15.02 4.41
CA GLU A 255 -10.06 16.33 4.87
C GLU A 255 -8.56 16.30 5.24
N CYS A 256 -8.08 15.15 5.75
CA CYS A 256 -6.69 14.93 6.13
C CYS A 256 -5.76 14.49 4.97
N THR A 257 -6.23 14.44 3.72
CA THR A 257 -5.42 13.96 2.58
C THR A 257 -4.50 15.05 2.07
N ASP A 258 -3.19 14.88 2.24
CA ASP A 258 -2.16 15.77 1.66
C ASP A 258 -1.72 15.33 0.24
N GLU A 259 -1.83 14.04 -0.07
CA GLU A 259 -1.39 13.44 -1.34
C GLU A 259 -2.57 13.31 -2.33
N ILE A 260 -3.05 14.43 -2.87
CA ILE A 260 -4.18 14.43 -3.83
C ILE A 260 -3.71 13.94 -5.20
N ASP A 261 -4.18 12.76 -5.60
CA ASP A 261 -3.86 12.12 -6.89
C ASP A 261 -4.81 12.54 -8.02
N ASP A 262 -6.10 12.79 -7.74
CA ASP A 262 -7.13 12.87 -8.78
C ASP A 262 -8.03 14.10 -8.67
N GLY A 263 -8.50 14.55 -9.83
CA GLY A 263 -9.43 15.66 -9.98
C GLY A 263 -10.37 15.43 -11.16
N LEU A 264 -11.55 16.04 -11.11
CA LEU A 264 -12.65 15.81 -12.03
C LEU A 264 -13.15 17.12 -12.63
N SER A 265 -13.45 17.10 -13.92
CA SER A 265 -14.16 18.18 -14.61
C SER A 265 -15.23 17.61 -15.54
N ILE A 266 -16.20 18.43 -15.91
CA ILE A 266 -17.17 18.08 -16.96
C ILE A 266 -17.45 19.29 -17.84
N GLU A 267 -17.58 19.07 -19.14
CA GLU A 267 -17.97 20.11 -20.10
C GLU A 267 -19.06 19.61 -21.05
N VAL A 268 -19.88 20.52 -21.58
CA VAL A 268 -20.87 20.20 -22.62
C VAL A 268 -20.27 20.50 -23.98
N VAL A 269 -20.16 19.46 -24.80
CA VAL A 269 -19.55 19.53 -26.14
C VAL A 269 -20.63 19.34 -27.19
N LYS A 270 -20.73 20.32 -28.10
CA LYS A 270 -21.64 20.22 -29.25
C LYS A 270 -20.97 19.48 -30.39
N LYS A 271 -21.53 18.34 -30.79
CA LYS A 271 -21.04 17.52 -31.90
C LYS A 271 -21.48 18.09 -33.24
N ALA A 272 -20.86 17.60 -34.32
CA ALA A 272 -21.13 18.05 -35.68
C ALA A 272 -22.57 17.74 -36.17
N ASP A 273 -23.19 16.72 -35.60
CA ASP A 273 -24.61 16.36 -35.78
C ASP A 273 -25.58 17.27 -35.00
N GLY A 274 -25.06 18.23 -34.23
CA GLY A 274 -25.83 19.16 -33.42
C GLY A 274 -26.21 18.64 -32.04
N ILE A 275 -25.88 17.38 -31.72
CA ILE A 275 -26.18 16.76 -30.43
C ILE A 275 -25.17 17.27 -29.40
N GLU A 276 -25.67 17.69 -28.23
CA GLU A 276 -24.83 18.03 -27.09
C GLU A 276 -24.52 16.77 -26.29
N ARG A 277 -23.24 16.60 -25.96
CA ARG A 277 -22.76 15.50 -25.12
C ARG A 277 -21.96 16.04 -23.96
N LYS A 278 -22.08 15.38 -22.80
CA LYS A 278 -21.21 15.64 -21.66
C LYS A 278 -19.89 14.91 -21.86
N ARG A 279 -18.78 15.66 -21.81
CA ARG A 279 -17.43 15.11 -21.78
C ARG A 279 -16.89 15.24 -20.37
N ILE A 280 -16.56 14.09 -19.80
CA ILE A 280 -15.99 13.98 -18.47
C ILE A 280 -14.48 13.98 -18.62
N TRP A 281 -13.81 14.72 -17.74
CA TRP A 281 -12.36 14.73 -17.63
C TRP A 281 -11.93 14.17 -16.29
N VAL A 282 -11.03 13.19 -16.34
CA VAL A 282 -10.36 12.64 -15.16
C VAL A 282 -8.90 13.05 -15.23
N HIS A 283 -8.48 13.89 -14.30
CA HIS A 283 -7.14 14.46 -14.19
C HIS A 283 -6.38 13.71 -13.11
N ILE A 284 -5.29 13.03 -13.47
CA ILE A 284 -4.45 12.31 -12.50
C ILE A 284 -3.09 12.99 -12.38
N ALA A 285 -2.59 13.21 -11.17
CA ALA A 285 -1.28 13.76 -10.86
C ALA A 285 -0.17 13.17 -11.74
N ASP A 286 0.62 14.04 -12.38
CA ASP A 286 1.71 13.65 -13.30
C ASP A 286 3.00 13.31 -12.53
N ALA A 287 2.94 12.32 -11.63
CA ALA A 287 4.09 11.94 -10.80
C ALA A 287 5.30 11.43 -11.62
N ASP A 288 5.07 10.87 -12.82
CA ASP A 288 6.14 10.47 -13.75
C ASP A 288 7.00 11.64 -14.22
N ARG A 289 6.48 12.88 -14.24
CA ARG A 289 7.28 14.09 -14.52
C ARG A 289 8.44 14.22 -13.53
N PHE A 290 8.17 14.00 -12.24
CA PHE A 290 9.11 14.19 -11.15
C PHE A 290 9.89 12.92 -10.79
N ALA A 291 9.34 11.76 -11.12
CA ALA A 291 9.94 10.46 -10.90
C ALA A 291 10.15 9.71 -12.23
N PRO A 292 10.83 10.29 -13.23
CA PRO A 292 11.00 9.63 -14.52
C PRO A 292 11.80 8.35 -14.34
N ARG A 293 11.55 7.36 -15.19
CA ARG A 293 12.19 6.04 -15.10
C ARG A 293 13.72 6.18 -15.06
N HIS A 294 14.36 5.39 -14.19
CA HIS A 294 15.80 5.39 -13.92
C HIS A 294 16.33 6.61 -13.13
N SER A 295 15.47 7.55 -12.72
CA SER A 295 15.85 8.57 -11.74
C SER A 295 16.05 7.94 -10.35
N LYS A 296 16.80 8.64 -9.48
CA LYS A 296 16.99 8.25 -8.08
C LYS A 296 15.64 8.13 -7.35
N ILE A 297 14.73 9.07 -7.60
CA ILE A 297 13.38 9.06 -7.02
C ILE A 297 12.52 7.91 -7.53
N PHE A 298 12.61 7.55 -8.81
CA PHE A 298 11.97 6.34 -9.33
C PHE A 298 12.49 5.07 -8.62
N HIS A 299 13.80 5.00 -8.34
CA HIS A 299 14.37 3.89 -7.58
C HIS A 299 13.80 3.84 -6.15
N THR A 300 13.72 4.98 -5.44
CA THR A 300 13.08 5.06 -4.11
C THR A 300 11.62 4.59 -4.14
N ALA A 301 10.82 5.05 -5.12
CA ALA A 301 9.44 4.59 -5.28
C ALA A 301 9.36 3.08 -5.57
N GLN A 302 10.26 2.56 -6.40
CA GLN A 302 10.36 1.12 -6.66
C GLN A 302 10.72 0.33 -5.41
N GLN A 303 11.51 0.89 -4.50
CA GLN A 303 11.88 0.22 -3.24
C GLN A 303 10.66 0.05 -2.32
N ARG A 304 9.78 1.05 -2.28
CA ARG A 304 8.59 1.12 -1.42
C ARG A 304 7.35 0.50 -2.06
N ALA A 305 7.24 0.54 -3.38
CA ALA A 305 6.17 0.03 -4.25
C ALA A 305 4.74 0.57 -4.00
N THR A 306 4.38 0.91 -2.77
CA THR A 306 3.09 1.46 -2.35
C THR A 306 3.24 2.25 -1.06
N SER A 307 2.40 3.27 -0.86
CA SER A 307 2.21 3.88 0.47
C SER A 307 1.55 2.87 1.41
N LEU A 308 1.87 2.94 2.70
CA LEU A 308 1.20 2.19 3.77
C LEU A 308 0.29 3.10 4.57
N TYR A 309 -0.91 2.62 4.90
CA TYR A 309 -1.88 3.25 5.78
C TYR A 309 -2.04 2.38 7.02
N LEU A 310 -1.51 2.85 8.14
CA LEU A 310 -1.53 2.17 9.43
C LEU A 310 -2.43 2.96 10.40
N PRO A 311 -2.95 2.33 11.46
CA PRO A 311 -3.72 3.06 12.47
C PRO A 311 -2.98 4.24 13.10
N THR A 312 -1.65 4.16 13.17
CA THR A 312 -0.74 5.20 13.71
C THR A 312 -0.33 6.26 12.68
N GLY A 313 -0.84 6.20 11.45
CA GLY A 313 -0.49 7.14 10.36
C GLY A 313 -0.03 6.46 9.07
N SER A 314 0.43 7.26 8.12
CA SER A 314 0.87 6.77 6.81
C SER A 314 2.40 6.69 6.68
N VAL A 315 2.87 5.76 5.85
CA VAL A 315 4.24 5.72 5.35
C VAL A 315 4.18 5.91 3.85
N PRO A 316 4.47 7.12 3.33
CA PRO A 316 4.27 7.42 1.92
C PRO A 316 5.31 6.72 1.03
N MET A 317 4.97 6.60 -0.26
CA MET A 317 5.86 6.05 -1.30
C MET A 317 6.92 7.06 -1.74
N PHE A 318 6.59 8.36 -1.74
CA PHE A 318 7.53 9.47 -1.93
C PHE A 318 7.67 10.33 -0.67
N PRO A 319 8.78 11.07 -0.50
CA PRO A 319 8.88 12.09 0.53
C PRO A 319 7.75 13.11 0.42
N ILE A 320 7.22 13.56 1.56
CA ILE A 320 6.02 14.39 1.62
C ILE A 320 6.21 15.75 0.93
N GLU A 321 7.43 16.28 0.94
CA GLU A 321 7.81 17.52 0.25
C GLU A 321 7.61 17.40 -1.27
N LEU A 322 7.69 16.17 -1.80
CA LEU A 322 7.49 15.87 -3.21
C LEU A 322 6.05 15.43 -3.49
N SER A 323 5.52 14.46 -2.72
CA SER A 323 4.16 13.93 -2.95
C SER A 323 3.06 14.90 -2.60
N GLY A 324 3.10 15.55 -1.43
CA GLY A 324 2.16 16.59 -1.02
C GLY A 324 2.48 17.97 -1.61
N GLY A 325 3.63 18.10 -2.29
CA GLY A 325 4.08 19.34 -2.92
C GLY A 325 3.76 19.40 -4.41
N PRO A 326 4.79 19.36 -5.29
CA PRO A 326 4.61 19.59 -6.72
C PRO A 326 3.99 18.40 -7.48
N MET A 327 3.93 17.20 -6.89
CA MET A 327 3.21 16.06 -7.48
C MET A 327 1.69 16.18 -7.27
N SER A 328 1.24 16.70 -6.13
CA SER A 328 -0.17 16.76 -5.76
C SER A 328 -0.95 17.80 -6.58
N LEU A 329 -2.23 17.49 -6.84
CA LEU A 329 -3.20 18.42 -7.43
C LEU A 329 -3.69 19.43 -6.37
N ARG A 330 -2.87 20.42 -6.04
CA ARG A 330 -3.19 21.42 -5.01
C ARG A 330 -4.05 22.56 -5.58
N ALA A 331 -5.00 23.02 -4.78
CA ALA A 331 -5.80 24.21 -5.04
C ALA A 331 -4.93 25.45 -5.26
N GLU A 332 -5.43 26.39 -6.05
CA GLU A 332 -4.84 27.72 -6.29
C GLU A 332 -3.43 27.70 -6.93
N CYS A 333 -3.01 26.58 -7.52
CA CYS A 333 -1.75 26.49 -8.22
C CYS A 333 -1.87 25.71 -9.54
N ASN A 334 -0.95 25.98 -10.48
CA ASN A 334 -0.90 25.19 -11.71
C ASN A 334 -0.37 23.80 -11.39
N SER A 335 -1.18 22.76 -11.64
CA SER A 335 -0.80 21.37 -11.40
C SER A 335 -0.59 20.61 -12.71
N HIS A 336 0.42 19.75 -12.73
CA HIS A 336 0.69 18.87 -13.85
C HIS A 336 -0.13 17.58 -13.71
N ALA A 337 -0.90 17.25 -14.73
CA ALA A 337 -1.74 16.05 -14.73
C ALA A 337 -1.63 15.27 -16.03
N LEU A 338 -1.81 13.96 -15.97
CA LEU A 338 -2.18 13.12 -17.10
C LEU A 338 -3.70 13.03 -17.13
N SER A 339 -4.32 13.66 -18.12
CA SER A 339 -5.77 13.83 -18.21
C SER A 339 -6.39 12.91 -19.26
N MET A 340 -7.52 12.30 -18.91
CA MET A 340 -8.34 11.49 -19.81
C MET A 340 -9.71 12.12 -20.01
N ALA A 341 -10.13 12.29 -21.27
CA ALA A 341 -11.49 12.68 -21.63
C ALA A 341 -12.31 11.47 -22.06
N ILE A 342 -13.56 11.39 -21.59
CA ILE A 342 -14.47 10.26 -21.82
C ILE A 342 -15.89 10.81 -22.05
N GLU A 343 -16.59 10.29 -23.05
CA GLU A 343 -18.03 10.48 -23.24
C GLU A 343 -18.73 9.13 -23.08
N LEU A 344 -19.95 9.14 -22.53
CA LEU A 344 -20.77 7.94 -22.32
C LEU A 344 -21.92 7.86 -23.32
N ASN A 345 -22.19 6.67 -23.83
CA ASN A 345 -23.42 6.34 -24.55
C ASN A 345 -24.62 6.34 -23.59
N ASP A 346 -25.85 6.39 -24.11
CA ASP A 346 -27.08 6.46 -23.31
C ASP A 346 -27.25 5.30 -22.31
N ASP A 347 -26.69 4.13 -22.61
CA ASP A 347 -26.71 2.95 -21.74
C ASP A 347 -25.64 2.96 -20.63
N GLY A 348 -24.76 3.97 -20.62
CA GLY A 348 -23.66 4.11 -19.67
C GLY A 348 -22.36 3.40 -20.08
N SER A 349 -22.28 2.85 -21.29
CA SER A 349 -21.02 2.36 -21.86
C SER A 349 -20.14 3.50 -22.36
N ILE A 350 -18.82 3.28 -22.41
CA ILE A 350 -17.85 4.25 -22.94
C ILE A 350 -17.98 4.33 -24.47
N ASP A 351 -18.05 5.56 -25.00
CA ASP A 351 -17.82 5.82 -26.42
C ASP A 351 -16.31 5.81 -26.71
N GLU A 352 -15.82 4.73 -27.32
CA GLU A 352 -14.38 4.52 -27.57
C GLU A 352 -13.76 5.56 -28.52
N ASP A 353 -14.54 6.11 -29.45
CA ASP A 353 -14.07 7.15 -30.38
C ASP A 353 -13.89 8.51 -29.68
N SER A 354 -14.52 8.69 -28.52
CA SER A 354 -14.37 9.90 -27.70
C SER A 354 -13.10 9.91 -26.85
N LEU A 355 -12.46 8.75 -26.65
CA LEU A 355 -11.33 8.60 -25.74
C LEU A 355 -10.13 9.45 -26.17
N MET A 356 -9.65 10.27 -25.24
CA MET A 356 -8.44 11.06 -25.42
C MET A 356 -7.63 11.06 -24.14
N ILE A 357 -6.32 10.87 -24.26
CA ILE A 357 -5.37 11.03 -23.16
C ILE A 357 -4.31 12.06 -23.52
N THR A 358 -3.89 12.86 -22.55
CA THR A 358 -2.87 13.89 -22.76
C THR A 358 -2.22 14.31 -21.45
N PRO A 359 -0.89 14.53 -21.40
CA PRO A 359 -0.31 15.38 -20.38
C PRO A 359 -0.97 16.75 -20.45
N SER A 360 -1.15 17.39 -19.31
CA SER A 360 -1.92 18.62 -19.18
C SER A 360 -1.43 19.50 -18.04
N LEU A 361 -1.85 20.76 -18.09
CA LEU A 361 -1.77 21.73 -17.01
C LEU A 361 -3.20 22.09 -16.61
N ILE A 362 -3.50 22.00 -15.32
CA ILE A 362 -4.83 22.29 -14.74
C ILE A 362 -4.69 23.30 -13.60
N ASN A 363 -5.82 23.89 -13.20
CA ASN A 363 -5.94 24.63 -11.95
C ASN A 363 -7.06 23.95 -11.14
N VAL A 364 -6.83 23.67 -9.86
CA VAL A 364 -7.88 23.11 -9.00
C VAL A 364 -8.68 24.27 -8.40
N ASP A 365 -9.96 24.35 -8.76
CA ASP A 365 -10.87 25.39 -8.31
C ASP A 365 -11.40 25.10 -6.91
N TYR A 366 -11.76 23.84 -6.64
CA TYR A 366 -12.28 23.40 -5.35
C TYR A 366 -11.61 22.13 -4.85
N ARG A 367 -11.11 22.21 -3.61
CA ARG A 367 -10.75 21.06 -2.80
C ARG A 367 -11.87 20.81 -1.81
N LEU A 368 -12.59 19.70 -1.98
CA LEU A 368 -13.76 19.35 -1.20
C LEU A 368 -13.55 18.01 -0.50
N SER A 369 -14.18 17.88 0.66
CA SER A 369 -14.37 16.60 1.35
C SER A 369 -15.57 15.84 0.79
N TYR A 370 -15.62 14.54 1.07
CA TYR A 370 -16.81 13.73 0.73
C TYR A 370 -18.08 14.28 1.37
N ASP A 371 -18.00 14.72 2.63
CA ASP A 371 -19.14 15.27 3.38
C ASP A 371 -19.63 16.60 2.79
N GLU A 372 -18.71 17.50 2.42
CA GLU A 372 -19.07 18.76 1.76
C GLU A 372 -19.78 18.52 0.43
N VAL A 373 -19.31 17.58 -0.39
CA VAL A 373 -19.97 17.26 -1.67
C VAL A 373 -21.35 16.66 -1.45
N ASP A 374 -21.48 15.74 -0.48
CA ASP A 374 -22.78 15.16 -0.14
C ASP A 374 -23.77 16.23 0.35
N GLU A 375 -23.33 17.14 1.22
CA GLU A 375 -24.14 18.29 1.68
C GLU A 375 -24.53 19.19 0.50
N MET A 376 -23.58 19.59 -0.34
CA MET A 376 -23.82 20.43 -1.52
C MET A 376 -24.84 19.82 -2.48
N LEU A 377 -24.81 18.51 -2.68
CA LEU A 377 -25.77 17.79 -3.52
C LEU A 377 -27.15 17.71 -2.85
N GLU A 378 -27.20 17.46 -1.54
CA GLU A 378 -28.45 17.36 -0.77
C GLU A 378 -29.22 18.70 -0.75
N VAL A 379 -28.52 19.82 -0.49
CA VAL A 379 -29.14 21.15 -0.48
C VAL A 379 -29.41 21.72 -1.87
N GLY A 380 -28.93 21.05 -2.93
CA GLY A 380 -29.15 21.41 -4.33
C GLY A 380 -28.10 22.36 -4.93
N VAL A 381 -27.13 22.86 -4.15
CA VAL A 381 -26.04 23.74 -4.63
C VAL A 381 -25.27 23.08 -5.78
N GLY A 382 -24.99 21.78 -5.68
CA GLY A 382 -24.32 20.98 -6.71
C GLY A 382 -25.12 20.80 -8.02
N TYR A 383 -26.34 21.32 -8.11
CA TYR A 383 -27.18 21.25 -9.32
C TYR A 383 -27.47 22.63 -9.93
N PHE A 384 -27.39 23.71 -9.15
CA PHE A 384 -27.75 25.05 -9.60
C PHE A 384 -26.54 25.98 -9.75
N GLU A 385 -25.72 26.10 -8.72
CA GLU A 385 -24.54 26.99 -8.70
C GLU A 385 -23.30 26.25 -9.20
N GLU A 386 -23.15 25.00 -8.74
CA GLU A 386 -22.02 24.12 -9.01
C GLU A 386 -22.52 22.89 -9.81
N TRP A 387 -23.28 23.16 -10.88
CA TRP A 387 -24.03 22.17 -11.67
C TRP A 387 -23.18 21.00 -12.17
N GLU A 388 -21.86 21.20 -12.31
CA GLU A 388 -20.90 20.18 -12.72
C GLU A 388 -20.91 18.98 -11.79
N LEU A 389 -21.07 19.18 -10.47
CA LEU A 389 -21.10 18.08 -9.48
C LEU A 389 -22.32 17.18 -9.69
N GLY A 390 -23.51 17.77 -9.85
CA GLY A 390 -24.73 17.04 -10.16
C GLY A 390 -24.64 16.33 -11.50
N ALA A 391 -24.07 16.98 -12.52
CA ALA A 391 -23.88 16.37 -13.83
C ALA A 391 -22.89 15.19 -13.81
N LEU A 392 -21.81 15.28 -13.02
CA LEU A 392 -20.87 14.19 -12.77
C LEU A 392 -21.55 13.03 -12.04
N LEU A 393 -22.37 13.31 -11.02
CA LEU A 393 -23.12 12.30 -10.28
C LEU A 393 -24.14 11.57 -11.17
N ASP A 394 -24.80 12.28 -12.09
CA ASP A 394 -25.72 11.67 -13.05
C ASP A 394 -25.01 10.64 -13.94
N GLU A 395 -23.84 11.01 -14.49
CA GLU A 395 -23.03 10.10 -15.31
C GLU A 395 -22.46 8.95 -14.48
N ALA A 396 -22.08 9.18 -13.22
CA ALA A 396 -21.65 8.13 -12.29
C ALA A 396 -22.78 7.11 -12.05
N ASN A 397 -24.00 7.57 -11.78
CA ASN A 397 -25.17 6.70 -11.59
C ASN A 397 -25.49 5.88 -12.84
N LYS A 398 -25.40 6.50 -14.01
CA LYS A 398 -25.58 5.85 -15.31
C LYS A 398 -24.50 4.78 -15.54
N ARG A 399 -23.23 5.10 -15.27
CA ARG A 399 -22.10 4.17 -15.33
C ARG A 399 -22.29 2.99 -14.38
N ARG A 400 -22.67 3.24 -13.13
CA ARG A 400 -22.95 2.20 -12.12
C ARG A 400 -24.02 1.21 -12.60
N LYS A 401 -25.16 1.72 -13.09
CA LYS A 401 -26.25 0.91 -13.65
C LYS A 401 -25.76 0.01 -14.79
N HIS A 402 -24.94 0.56 -15.69
CA HIS A 402 -24.32 -0.22 -16.75
C HIS A 402 -23.45 -1.37 -16.19
N ARG A 403 -22.55 -1.10 -15.25
CA ARG A 403 -21.69 -2.14 -14.63
C ARG A 403 -22.49 -3.23 -13.96
N ILE A 404 -23.57 -2.87 -13.25
CA ILE A 404 -24.47 -3.84 -12.61
C ILE A 404 -25.13 -4.73 -13.67
N SER A 405 -25.62 -4.14 -14.78
CA SER A 405 -26.19 -4.92 -15.89
C SER A 405 -25.17 -5.87 -16.54
N CYS A 406 -23.89 -5.52 -16.50
CA CYS A 406 -22.76 -6.35 -16.94
C CYS A 406 -22.28 -7.36 -15.88
N GLY A 407 -22.93 -7.42 -14.72
CA GLY A 407 -22.68 -8.41 -13.66
C GLY A 407 -21.58 -8.03 -12.67
N SER A 408 -21.43 -6.73 -12.34
CA SER A 408 -20.52 -6.27 -11.29
C SER A 408 -20.86 -6.84 -9.91
N THR A 409 -19.92 -6.73 -8.96
CA THR A 409 -20.07 -7.20 -7.58
C THR A 409 -21.26 -6.59 -6.88
N GLU A 410 -21.68 -5.37 -7.22
CA GLU A 410 -22.78 -4.70 -6.53
C GLU A 410 -24.14 -5.37 -6.81
N GLY A 411 -24.30 -5.99 -7.99
CA GLY A 411 -25.46 -6.84 -8.27
C GLY A 411 -25.40 -8.22 -7.60
N PHE A 412 -24.23 -8.62 -7.08
CA PHE A 412 -23.99 -9.95 -6.50
C PHE A 412 -23.82 -9.93 -4.98
N VAL A 413 -23.29 -8.82 -4.44
CA VAL A 413 -23.09 -8.49 -3.04
C VAL A 413 -23.78 -7.14 -2.80
N PRO A 414 -25.12 -7.13 -2.65
CA PRO A 414 -25.89 -5.90 -2.65
C PRO A 414 -25.77 -5.09 -1.36
N MET A 415 -25.21 -5.70 -0.31
CA MET A 415 -25.01 -5.08 0.99
C MET A 415 -23.54 -5.24 1.38
N PRO A 416 -22.73 -4.18 1.35
CA PRO A 416 -21.36 -4.24 1.84
C PRO A 416 -21.36 -4.55 3.34
N ILE A 417 -20.43 -5.40 3.78
CA ILE A 417 -20.26 -5.70 5.21
C ILE A 417 -19.41 -4.57 5.81
N PRO A 418 -19.90 -3.87 6.85
CA PRO A 418 -19.13 -2.84 7.54
C PRO A 418 -17.83 -3.42 8.12
N GLN A 419 -16.80 -2.59 8.21
CA GLN A 419 -15.51 -2.95 8.75
C GLN A 419 -15.12 -1.92 9.81
N ALA A 420 -14.41 -2.36 10.86
CA ALA A 420 -13.72 -1.45 11.76
C ALA A 420 -12.84 -0.50 10.95
N GLU A 421 -12.72 0.76 11.32
CA GLU A 421 -11.65 1.68 10.95
C GLU A 421 -11.02 2.20 12.25
N ILE A 422 -9.70 2.05 12.37
CA ILE A 422 -8.99 2.35 13.62
C ILE A 422 -8.01 3.47 13.36
N LYS A 423 -8.11 4.55 14.14
CA LYS A 423 -7.14 5.63 14.18
C LYS A 423 -6.53 5.72 15.56
N VAL A 424 -5.23 5.96 15.60
CA VAL A 424 -4.44 6.00 16.82
C VAL A 424 -3.80 7.39 16.93
N VAL A 425 -4.05 8.08 18.03
CA VAL A 425 -3.53 9.41 18.31
C VAL A 425 -2.61 9.32 19.52
N GLU A 426 -1.40 9.84 19.40
CA GLU A 426 -0.44 9.90 20.51
C GLU A 426 -0.54 11.27 21.17
N ASN A 427 -0.74 11.30 22.49
CA ASN A 427 -0.87 12.50 23.30
C ASN A 427 0.49 12.92 23.87
N SER A 428 0.57 14.12 24.46
CA SER A 428 1.80 14.71 25.00
C SER A 428 2.51 13.84 26.04
N ASP A 429 1.78 12.96 26.73
CA ASP A 429 2.30 12.10 27.79
C ASP A 429 2.76 10.72 27.27
N ASN A 430 2.90 10.56 25.94
CA ASN A 430 3.10 9.26 25.27
C ASN A 430 1.98 8.23 25.53
N GLU A 431 0.85 8.68 26.06
CA GLU A 431 -0.38 7.90 26.06
C GLU A 431 -1.01 7.90 24.68
N VAL A 432 -1.74 6.83 24.38
CA VAL A 432 -2.25 6.56 23.05
C VAL A 432 -3.76 6.42 23.11
N ASP A 433 -4.48 7.28 22.40
CA ASP A 433 -5.93 7.18 22.21
C ASP A 433 -6.23 6.32 20.98
N ILE A 434 -7.18 5.39 21.13
CA ILE A 434 -7.61 4.49 20.06
C ILE A 434 -9.06 4.82 19.69
N LEU A 435 -9.25 5.33 18.49
CA LEU A 435 -10.56 5.68 17.93
C LEU A 435 -11.01 4.54 17.02
N LEU A 436 -12.20 3.99 17.28
CA LEU A 436 -12.85 2.97 16.46
C LEU A 436 -14.09 3.57 15.80
N ASN A 437 -14.14 3.51 14.47
CA ASN A 437 -15.33 3.73 13.68
C ASN A 437 -15.74 2.43 12.97
N VAL A 438 -17.01 2.29 12.60
CA VAL A 438 -17.49 1.15 11.81
C VAL A 438 -18.07 1.69 10.50
N GLU A 439 -17.42 1.34 9.39
CA GLU A 439 -17.67 1.95 8.08
C GLU A 439 -17.97 0.90 7.01
N THR A 440 -18.92 1.17 6.12
CA THR A 440 -19.15 0.35 4.94
C THR A 440 -18.23 0.76 3.81
N THR A 441 -17.29 -0.12 3.45
CA THR A 441 -16.50 0.04 2.21
C THR A 441 -17.45 -0.03 1.00
N HIS A 442 -17.44 1.02 0.19
CA HIS A 442 -18.51 1.49 -0.71
C HIS A 442 -19.49 2.44 -0.03
N ASN A 443 -19.18 3.73 -0.16
CA ASN A 443 -20.07 4.86 0.07
C ASN A 443 -20.14 5.43 1.50
N ALA A 444 -19.05 5.62 2.23
CA ALA A 444 -19.13 6.37 3.50
C ALA A 444 -18.27 7.64 3.46
N GLY A 445 -18.95 8.79 3.38
CA GLY A 445 -18.48 10.07 3.95
C GLY A 445 -18.85 10.17 5.44
N VAL A 446 -19.95 9.56 5.88
CA VAL A 446 -20.43 9.69 7.27
C VAL A 446 -20.25 8.40 8.08
N ASN A 447 -19.77 8.54 9.32
CA ASN A 447 -19.82 7.51 10.36
C ASN A 447 -21.24 6.95 10.46
N GLN A 448 -21.43 5.63 10.24
CA GLN A 448 -22.70 5.00 10.57
C GLN A 448 -22.90 5.10 12.08
N SER A 449 -23.72 6.05 12.52
CA SER A 449 -24.21 6.07 13.90
C SER A 449 -24.90 4.73 14.21
N GLU A 450 -24.89 4.30 15.47
CA GLU A 450 -25.55 3.07 15.98
C GLU A 450 -26.99 2.86 15.48
N ALA A 451 -27.64 3.91 14.99
CA ALA A 451 -29.01 3.89 14.46
C ALA A 451 -29.18 3.32 13.03
N VAL A 452 -28.12 3.07 12.26
CA VAL A 452 -28.21 2.62 10.83
C VAL A 452 -27.54 1.27 10.54
N LEU A 453 -26.90 0.64 11.52
CA LEU A 453 -26.59 -0.81 11.46
C LEU A 453 -27.91 -1.57 11.62
N ASP A 454 -28.72 -1.54 10.57
CA ASP A 454 -30.11 -1.97 10.61
C ASP A 454 -30.18 -3.45 10.94
N PHE A 455 -30.44 -3.70 12.22
CA PHE A 455 -30.37 -5.01 12.86
C PHE A 455 -31.40 -5.97 12.25
N ASP A 456 -32.45 -5.41 11.65
CA ASP A 456 -33.61 -6.05 11.04
C ASP A 456 -33.66 -5.90 9.51
N SER A 457 -32.56 -5.52 8.85
CA SER A 457 -32.50 -5.35 7.38
C SER A 457 -32.70 -6.66 6.59
N ASN A 458 -33.95 -7.13 6.58
CA ASN A 458 -34.52 -7.91 5.50
C ASN A 458 -34.97 -6.90 4.44
N SER A 459 -34.06 -6.54 3.53
CA SER A 459 -34.45 -5.83 2.31
C SER A 459 -34.61 -6.84 1.19
N ASP A 460 -35.81 -6.88 0.59
CA ASP A 460 -36.04 -7.60 -0.66
C ASP A 460 -35.42 -6.87 -1.88
N GLU A 461 -34.78 -5.70 -1.67
CA GLU A 461 -34.09 -4.98 -2.73
C GLU A 461 -32.83 -5.73 -3.19
N ASP A 462 -32.78 -6.01 -4.50
CA ASP A 462 -31.66 -6.72 -5.14
C ASP A 462 -30.35 -5.90 -5.14
N VAL A 463 -30.39 -4.57 -4.94
CA VAL A 463 -29.21 -3.67 -4.88
C VAL A 463 -29.51 -2.47 -3.96
N SER A 464 -28.69 -2.26 -2.92
CA SER A 464 -28.84 -1.11 -2.02
C SER A 464 -28.43 0.22 -2.69
N PRO A 465 -29.09 1.35 -2.37
CA PRO A 465 -28.63 2.67 -2.78
C PRO A 465 -27.25 2.98 -2.18
N PRO A 466 -26.46 3.87 -2.81
CA PRO A 466 -25.21 4.30 -2.22
C PRO A 466 -25.47 5.08 -0.93
N VAL A 467 -24.59 4.90 0.06
CA VAL A 467 -24.67 5.59 1.35
C VAL A 467 -24.09 7.02 1.29
N SER A 468 -23.32 7.34 0.25
CA SER A 468 -22.65 8.62 -0.04
C SER A 468 -22.62 8.80 -1.56
N SER A 469 -23.09 9.94 -2.05
CA SER A 469 -23.11 10.28 -3.46
C SER A 469 -21.72 10.69 -3.94
N ALA A 470 -20.98 11.42 -3.10
CA ALA A 470 -19.61 11.84 -3.36
C ALA A 470 -18.68 10.65 -3.58
N PHE A 471 -18.75 9.64 -2.70
CA PHE A 471 -17.91 8.45 -2.83
C PHE A 471 -18.27 7.61 -4.05
N LEU A 472 -19.58 7.48 -4.36
CA LEU A 472 -20.03 6.82 -5.58
C LEU A 472 -19.47 7.52 -6.82
N LEU A 473 -19.59 8.85 -6.85
CA LEU A 473 -19.10 9.69 -7.94
C LEU A 473 -17.61 9.43 -8.19
N VAL A 474 -16.76 9.61 -7.17
CA VAL A 474 -15.31 9.39 -7.32
C VAL A 474 -15.01 7.96 -7.75
N THR A 475 -15.64 6.98 -7.10
CA THR A 475 -15.42 5.56 -7.40
C THR A 475 -15.73 5.21 -8.85
N GLU A 476 -16.88 5.63 -9.36
CA GLU A 476 -17.28 5.36 -10.75
C GLU A 476 -16.37 6.07 -11.75
N MET A 477 -15.96 7.32 -11.48
CA MET A 477 -15.04 8.05 -12.36
C MET A 477 -13.66 7.37 -12.44
N MET A 478 -13.13 6.87 -11.32
CA MET A 478 -11.87 6.13 -11.31
C MET A 478 -11.98 4.76 -11.99
N ILE A 479 -13.10 4.05 -11.81
CA ILE A 479 -13.34 2.78 -12.51
C ILE A 479 -13.49 3.01 -14.02
N MET A 480 -14.27 4.01 -14.42
CA MET A 480 -14.48 4.39 -15.81
C MET A 480 -13.18 4.80 -16.50
N SER A 481 -12.33 5.59 -15.84
CA SER A 481 -11.03 5.96 -16.42
C SER A 481 -10.08 4.76 -16.55
N GLY A 482 -10.15 3.78 -15.64
CA GLY A 482 -9.37 2.55 -15.75
C GLY A 482 -9.83 1.60 -16.86
N GLU A 483 -11.14 1.53 -17.13
CA GLU A 483 -11.67 0.85 -18.32
C GLU A 483 -11.28 1.60 -19.60
N GLY A 484 -11.44 2.93 -19.61
CA GLY A 484 -11.03 3.80 -20.71
C GLY A 484 -9.56 3.61 -21.07
N MET A 485 -8.67 3.54 -20.07
CA MET A 485 -7.24 3.23 -20.27
C MET A 485 -7.02 1.87 -20.92
N GLY A 486 -7.81 0.86 -20.56
CA GLY A 486 -7.74 -0.46 -21.16
C GLY A 486 -8.16 -0.47 -22.63
N LYS A 487 -9.27 0.21 -22.96
CA LYS A 487 -9.79 0.34 -24.35
C LYS A 487 -8.91 1.23 -25.23
N LEU A 488 -8.23 2.19 -24.63
CA LEU A 488 -7.41 3.18 -25.32
C LEU A 488 -6.23 2.56 -26.09
N LYS A 489 -5.71 1.39 -25.66
CA LYS A 489 -4.60 0.71 -26.34
C LYS A 489 -4.87 0.51 -27.83
N ASP A 490 -6.02 -0.07 -28.17
CA ASP A 490 -6.36 -0.40 -29.55
C ASP A 490 -6.61 0.88 -30.39
N VAL A 491 -7.22 1.89 -29.76
CA VAL A 491 -7.44 3.22 -30.36
C VAL A 491 -6.10 3.91 -30.71
N LEU A 492 -5.11 3.82 -29.83
CA LEU A 492 -3.81 4.46 -30.02
C LEU A 492 -2.91 3.70 -31.01
N GLU A 493 -2.87 2.36 -30.92
CA GLU A 493 -2.04 1.54 -31.80
C GLU A 493 -2.56 1.55 -33.24
N SER A 494 -3.88 1.53 -33.45
CA SER A 494 -4.48 1.63 -34.80
C SER A 494 -4.16 2.96 -35.49
N LYS A 495 -4.16 4.09 -34.76
CA LYS A 495 -3.72 5.40 -35.28
C LYS A 495 -2.25 5.39 -35.69
N THR A 496 -1.40 4.64 -34.98
CA THR A 496 0.05 4.60 -35.27
C THR A 496 0.39 3.62 -36.41
N ALA A 497 -0.35 2.53 -36.57
CA ALA A 497 -0.16 1.58 -37.67
C ALA A 497 -0.33 2.25 -39.04
N ARG A 498 -1.33 3.11 -39.19
CA ARG A 498 -1.57 3.89 -40.42
C ARG A 498 -0.37 4.75 -40.82
N VAL A 499 0.23 5.45 -39.86
CA VAL A 499 1.43 6.28 -40.10
C VAL A 499 2.61 5.45 -40.63
N ARG A 500 2.76 4.20 -40.16
CA ARG A 500 3.86 3.33 -40.57
C ARG A 500 3.69 2.79 -41.99
N GLU A 501 2.48 2.37 -42.36
CA GLU A 501 2.19 1.84 -43.71
C GLU A 501 2.44 2.89 -44.80
N GLU A 502 2.14 4.17 -44.52
CA GLU A 502 2.32 5.27 -45.46
C GLU A 502 3.78 5.75 -45.59
N ASN A 503 4.68 5.38 -44.66
CA ASN A 503 6.01 5.99 -44.50
C ASN A 503 7.17 5.00 -44.26
N ASP A 504 7.21 3.84 -44.95
CA ASP A 504 8.22 2.77 -44.75
C ASP A 504 9.70 3.19 -45.00
N HIS A 505 9.92 4.38 -45.56
CA HIS A 505 11.25 4.95 -45.83
C HIS A 505 11.85 5.75 -44.65
N LEU A 506 11.04 6.07 -43.62
CA LEU A 506 11.48 6.78 -42.42
C LEU A 506 11.88 5.79 -41.30
N PRO A 507 12.85 6.13 -40.43
CA PRO A 507 13.18 5.32 -39.26
C PRO A 507 12.12 5.53 -38.15
N ILE A 508 10.89 5.07 -38.40
CA ILE A 508 9.74 5.19 -37.49
C ILE A 508 10.05 4.46 -36.17
N LEU A 509 9.86 5.16 -35.05
CA LEU A 509 10.01 4.57 -33.72
C LEU A 509 8.92 3.52 -33.49
N GLU A 510 9.33 2.33 -33.03
CA GLU A 510 8.39 1.30 -32.60
C GLU A 510 7.57 1.81 -31.41
N ASN A 511 6.26 1.85 -31.59
CA ASN A 511 5.34 2.44 -30.65
C ASN A 511 4.24 1.44 -30.27
N LYS A 512 4.58 0.56 -29.32
CA LYS A 512 3.65 -0.40 -28.71
C LYS A 512 3.33 0.06 -27.30
N LEU A 513 2.06 -0.01 -26.92
CA LEU A 513 1.60 0.31 -25.57
C LEU A 513 1.32 -0.99 -24.80
N ASP A 514 2.25 -1.38 -23.93
CA ASP A 514 2.05 -2.51 -23.03
C ASP A 514 1.41 -2.01 -21.71
N LEU A 515 0.30 -2.62 -21.27
CA LEU A 515 -0.43 -2.22 -20.06
C LEU A 515 -0.66 -3.43 -19.11
N PRO A 516 -0.69 -3.22 -17.79
CA PRO A 516 -0.97 -4.26 -16.81
C PRO A 516 -2.48 -4.41 -16.58
N TYR A 517 -3.14 -5.26 -17.35
CA TYR A 517 -4.56 -5.51 -17.20
C TYR A 517 -4.85 -6.26 -15.90
N ARG A 518 -5.70 -5.70 -15.03
CA ARG A 518 -6.21 -6.36 -13.84
C ARG A 518 -7.40 -7.23 -14.23
N ALA A 519 -7.17 -8.53 -14.28
CA ALA A 519 -8.16 -9.52 -14.66
C ALA A 519 -8.75 -10.20 -13.42
N GLN A 520 -10.05 -10.44 -13.43
CA GLN A 520 -10.74 -11.26 -12.45
C GLN A 520 -11.70 -12.19 -13.19
N PRO A 521 -11.41 -13.50 -13.25
CA PRO A 521 -12.26 -14.42 -13.98
C PRO A 521 -13.65 -14.54 -13.34
N ARG A 522 -14.63 -14.96 -14.13
CA ARG A 522 -15.98 -15.25 -13.61
C ARG A 522 -15.93 -16.44 -12.65
N PRO A 523 -16.75 -16.43 -11.58
CA PRO A 523 -16.91 -17.59 -10.72
C PRO A 523 -17.34 -18.84 -11.51
N ASP A 524 -16.76 -20.00 -11.21
CA ASP A 524 -17.21 -21.28 -11.78
C ASP A 524 -18.47 -21.77 -11.07
N PHE A 525 -19.62 -21.21 -11.47
CA PHE A 525 -20.92 -21.59 -10.93
C PHE A 525 -21.31 -23.04 -11.26
N LYS A 526 -20.81 -23.60 -12.37
CA LYS A 526 -21.16 -24.97 -12.78
C LYS A 526 -20.57 -25.99 -11.82
N GLN A 527 -19.31 -25.82 -11.42
CA GLN A 527 -18.67 -26.70 -10.46
C GLN A 527 -19.13 -26.46 -9.02
N ARG A 528 -19.71 -25.29 -8.73
CA ARG A 528 -20.13 -24.86 -7.38
C ARG A 528 -21.65 -24.77 -7.21
N TYR A 529 -22.40 -25.66 -7.86
CA TYR A 529 -23.87 -25.62 -7.88
C TYR A 529 -24.52 -25.65 -6.50
N GLN A 530 -24.06 -26.52 -5.59
CA GLN A 530 -24.59 -26.59 -4.21
C GLN A 530 -24.34 -25.30 -3.41
N GLU A 531 -23.19 -24.68 -3.63
CA GLU A 531 -22.89 -23.39 -3.01
C GLU A 531 -23.81 -22.31 -3.59
N LEU A 532 -24.09 -22.35 -4.90
CA LEU A 532 -25.01 -21.41 -5.55
C LEU A 532 -26.44 -21.56 -5.01
N GLU A 533 -26.93 -22.79 -4.79
CA GLU A 533 -28.22 -23.03 -4.12
C GLU A 533 -28.25 -22.44 -2.71
N THR A 534 -27.15 -22.62 -1.96
CA THR A 534 -27.01 -22.03 -0.63
C THR A 534 -27.06 -20.51 -0.70
N LEU A 535 -26.30 -19.89 -1.61
CA LEU A 535 -26.31 -18.44 -1.83
C LEU A 535 -27.72 -17.93 -2.14
N ASN A 536 -28.43 -18.59 -3.06
CA ASN A 536 -29.79 -18.23 -3.44
C ASN A 536 -30.76 -18.32 -2.26
N SER A 537 -30.59 -19.31 -1.36
CA SER A 537 -31.39 -19.43 -0.13
C SER A 537 -31.11 -18.34 0.92
N LEU A 538 -30.00 -17.61 0.76
CA LEU A 538 -29.61 -16.51 1.62
C LEU A 538 -30.03 -15.15 1.05
N LYS A 539 -30.56 -15.06 -0.18
CA LYS A 539 -31.07 -13.79 -0.73
C LYS A 539 -32.05 -13.11 0.25
N GLY A 540 -31.93 -11.79 0.38
CA GLY A 540 -32.68 -10.99 1.36
C GLY A 540 -32.20 -11.09 2.81
N LYS A 541 -31.22 -11.95 3.15
CA LYS A 541 -30.71 -12.12 4.53
C LYS A 541 -29.51 -11.21 4.86
N GLY A 542 -29.46 -10.01 4.28
CA GLY A 542 -28.44 -8.99 4.54
C GLY A 542 -27.00 -9.52 4.54
N TYR A 543 -26.28 -9.33 5.65
CA TYR A 543 -24.87 -9.73 5.78
C TYR A 543 -24.60 -11.23 5.61
N CYS A 544 -25.57 -12.12 5.87
CA CYS A 544 -25.39 -13.56 5.61
C CYS A 544 -25.22 -13.82 4.11
N HIS A 545 -26.06 -13.17 3.28
CA HIS A 545 -25.93 -13.24 1.82
C HIS A 545 -24.60 -12.65 1.36
N ALA A 546 -24.29 -11.43 1.80
CA ALA A 546 -23.08 -10.73 1.41
C ALA A 546 -21.80 -11.50 1.76
N TRP A 547 -21.77 -12.08 2.96
CA TRP A 547 -20.63 -12.87 3.43
C TRP A 547 -20.41 -14.10 2.55
N TYR A 548 -21.50 -14.81 2.24
CA TYR A 548 -21.43 -16.02 1.44
C TYR A 548 -21.09 -15.71 -0.03
N ALA A 549 -21.70 -14.65 -0.59
CA ALA A 549 -21.48 -14.19 -1.95
C ALA A 549 -20.00 -13.86 -2.22
N ARG A 550 -19.31 -13.18 -1.29
CA ARG A 550 -17.88 -12.84 -1.45
C ARG A 550 -16.98 -14.07 -1.70
N ARG A 551 -17.41 -15.28 -1.32
CA ARG A 551 -16.65 -16.53 -1.53
C ARG A 551 -16.68 -17.04 -2.97
N PHE A 552 -17.49 -16.45 -3.84
CA PHE A 552 -17.49 -16.76 -5.27
C PHE A 552 -16.44 -15.97 -6.04
N PHE A 553 -15.89 -14.90 -5.47
CA PHE A 553 -14.88 -14.10 -6.17
C PHE A 553 -13.55 -14.82 -6.28
N GLU A 554 -13.02 -14.80 -7.50
CA GLU A 554 -11.69 -15.26 -7.80
C GLU A 554 -10.65 -14.17 -7.47
N PRO A 555 -9.41 -14.53 -7.09
CA PRO A 555 -8.34 -13.56 -6.90
C PRO A 555 -8.02 -12.79 -8.20
N VAL A 556 -7.82 -11.48 -8.06
CA VAL A 556 -7.39 -10.62 -9.17
C VAL A 556 -5.96 -10.98 -9.60
N ARG A 557 -5.72 -11.00 -10.92
CA ARG A 557 -4.43 -11.29 -11.55
C ARG A 557 -4.00 -10.14 -12.45
N VAL A 558 -2.71 -10.04 -12.75
CA VAL A 558 -2.17 -9.08 -13.72
C VAL A 558 -1.81 -9.82 -14.99
N ASN A 559 -2.44 -9.44 -16.09
CA ASN A 559 -2.25 -9.99 -17.43
C ASN A 559 -1.58 -8.94 -18.34
N SER A 560 -0.92 -9.39 -19.40
CA SER A 560 -0.34 -8.52 -20.44
C SER A 560 -1.32 -8.14 -21.54
N GLU A 561 -2.42 -8.89 -21.65
CA GLU A 561 -3.47 -8.70 -22.66
C GLU A 561 -4.78 -8.29 -21.99
N PRO A 562 -5.67 -7.55 -22.71
CA PRO A 562 -7.01 -7.24 -22.24
C PRO A 562 -7.72 -8.49 -21.71
N SER A 563 -8.34 -8.37 -20.54
CA SER A 563 -8.97 -9.50 -19.85
C SER A 563 -10.09 -9.03 -18.93
N PRO A 564 -11.22 -9.78 -18.86
CA PRO A 564 -12.36 -9.36 -18.05
C PRO A 564 -12.05 -9.21 -16.56
N HIS A 565 -12.68 -8.22 -15.95
CA HIS A 565 -12.72 -8.02 -14.50
C HIS A 565 -14.16 -8.21 -14.01
N ASN A 566 -14.54 -9.46 -13.71
CA ASN A 566 -15.92 -9.79 -13.39
C ASN A 566 -16.49 -9.00 -12.21
N GLY A 567 -15.71 -8.81 -11.13
CA GLY A 567 -16.20 -8.04 -10.00
C GLY A 567 -16.50 -6.57 -10.31
N LEU A 568 -15.90 -5.99 -11.35
CA LEU A 568 -16.23 -4.63 -11.76
C LEU A 568 -17.28 -4.59 -12.87
N GLY A 569 -17.64 -5.72 -13.46
CA GLY A 569 -18.52 -5.79 -14.63
C GLY A 569 -17.87 -5.21 -15.89
N LEU A 570 -16.57 -5.41 -16.08
CA LEU A 570 -15.78 -4.82 -17.18
C LEU A 570 -15.09 -5.90 -18.03
N ASP A 571 -14.93 -5.63 -19.32
CA ASP A 571 -14.18 -6.51 -20.25
C ASP A 571 -12.66 -6.30 -20.18
N CYS A 572 -12.21 -5.13 -19.73
CA CYS A 572 -10.82 -4.83 -19.42
C CYS A 572 -10.73 -3.75 -18.33
N TYR A 573 -9.64 -3.75 -17.58
CA TYR A 573 -9.41 -2.75 -16.54
C TYR A 573 -7.91 -2.56 -16.30
N VAL A 574 -7.46 -1.31 -16.30
CA VAL A 574 -6.08 -0.92 -15.97
C VAL A 574 -6.12 0.07 -14.82
N GLN A 575 -5.35 -0.18 -13.77
CA GLN A 575 -5.21 0.79 -12.68
C GLN A 575 -4.10 1.79 -12.98
N TRP A 576 -4.43 3.07 -12.87
CA TRP A 576 -3.51 4.17 -13.17
C TRP A 576 -3.80 5.47 -12.40
N THR A 577 -4.82 5.47 -11.55
CA THR A 577 -5.39 6.69 -10.95
C THR A 577 -4.72 7.11 -9.64
N SER A 578 -3.67 6.42 -9.18
CA SER A 578 -2.95 6.87 -7.98
C SER A 578 -1.44 6.67 -8.04
N PRO A 579 -0.75 7.35 -8.96
CA PRO A 579 0.68 7.20 -9.18
C PRO A 579 1.53 7.74 -8.03
N ILE A 580 1.01 8.61 -7.15
CA ILE A 580 1.74 9.10 -5.97
C ILE A 580 1.91 8.01 -4.91
N ARG A 581 0.94 7.09 -4.81
CA ARG A 581 0.90 6.03 -3.78
C ARG A 581 1.00 4.60 -4.32
N ARG A 582 0.99 4.39 -5.63
CA ARG A 582 1.12 3.06 -6.28
C ARG A 582 2.16 3.08 -7.39
N PHE A 583 3.24 2.32 -7.22
CA PHE A 583 4.29 2.20 -8.21
C PHE A 583 3.83 1.54 -9.52
N SER A 584 2.81 0.67 -9.47
CA SER A 584 2.19 0.12 -10.69
C SER A 584 1.60 1.21 -11.57
N ASP A 585 0.95 2.19 -10.96
CA ASP A 585 0.24 3.27 -11.64
C ASP A 585 1.26 4.27 -12.22
N LEU A 586 2.32 4.58 -11.47
CA LEU A 586 3.48 5.34 -11.98
C LEU A 586 4.08 4.69 -13.24
N GLN A 587 4.19 3.35 -13.28
CA GLN A 587 4.66 2.65 -14.46
C GLN A 587 3.70 2.73 -15.65
N VAL A 588 2.38 2.74 -15.41
CA VAL A 588 1.38 2.97 -16.47
C VAL A 588 1.52 4.37 -17.05
N HIS A 589 1.68 5.39 -16.20
CA HIS A 589 1.93 6.77 -16.63
C HIS A 589 3.18 6.85 -17.51
N ALA A 590 4.30 6.26 -17.06
CA ALA A 590 5.54 6.20 -17.83
C ALA A 590 5.34 5.55 -19.21
N ALA A 591 4.56 4.47 -19.28
CA ALA A 591 4.27 3.75 -20.53
C ALA A 591 3.47 4.62 -21.51
N VAL A 592 2.37 5.20 -21.02
CA VAL A 592 1.47 6.05 -21.81
C VAL A 592 2.21 7.28 -22.30
N LYS A 593 2.94 7.98 -21.44
CA LYS A 593 3.66 9.21 -21.82
C LYS A 593 4.77 8.93 -22.83
N ARG A 594 5.54 7.85 -22.65
CA ARG A 594 6.51 7.40 -23.67
C ARG A 594 5.83 7.11 -25.01
N PHE A 595 4.69 6.44 -24.99
CA PHE A 595 3.92 6.18 -26.21
C PHE A 595 3.50 7.48 -26.91
N LEU A 596 2.95 8.44 -26.17
CA LEU A 596 2.51 9.73 -26.72
C LEU A 596 3.69 10.55 -27.27
N ARG A 597 4.82 10.57 -26.56
CA ARG A 597 6.05 11.24 -27.03
C ARG A 597 6.58 10.61 -28.32
N ARG A 598 6.70 9.28 -28.38
CA ARG A 598 7.12 8.57 -29.60
C ARG A 598 6.18 8.80 -30.77
N HIS A 599 4.87 8.76 -30.53
CA HIS A 599 3.88 9.08 -31.56
C HIS A 599 4.09 10.50 -32.10
N ARG A 600 4.32 11.48 -31.20
CA ARG A 600 4.61 12.87 -31.60
C ARG A 600 5.92 12.99 -32.38
N VAL A 601 6.98 12.30 -31.97
CA VAL A 601 8.25 12.25 -32.72
C VAL A 601 8.02 11.71 -34.14
N ASN A 602 7.28 10.62 -34.27
CA ASN A 602 6.95 10.03 -35.57
C ASN A 602 6.19 11.03 -36.47
N LEU A 603 5.19 11.73 -35.92
CA LEU A 603 4.46 12.79 -36.65
C LEU A 603 5.37 13.98 -37.04
N LEU A 604 6.31 14.37 -36.19
CA LEU A 604 7.26 15.44 -36.53
C LEU A 604 8.15 15.03 -37.71
N MET A 605 8.68 13.79 -37.70
CA MET A 605 9.49 13.26 -38.78
C MET A 605 8.72 13.18 -40.10
N GLU A 606 7.48 12.67 -40.07
CA GLU A 606 6.58 12.60 -41.23
C GLU A 606 6.33 13.98 -41.85
N ASN A 607 6.12 15.00 -41.00
CA ASN A 607 5.92 16.37 -41.44
C ASN A 607 7.22 17.13 -41.78
N GLY A 608 8.38 16.44 -41.83
CA GLY A 608 9.68 17.07 -42.10
C GLY A 608 10.11 18.11 -41.05
N ARG A 609 9.63 17.99 -39.82
CA ARG A 609 9.94 18.90 -38.70
C ARG A 609 11.04 18.32 -37.82
N GLU A 610 11.89 19.19 -37.32
CA GLU A 610 12.93 18.80 -36.36
C GLU A 610 12.32 18.36 -35.02
N ILE A 611 12.97 17.38 -34.40
CA ILE A 611 12.68 16.97 -33.04
C ILE A 611 13.29 18.03 -32.13
N PRO A 612 12.53 18.62 -31.18
CA PRO A 612 13.03 19.65 -30.29
C PRO A 612 14.29 19.20 -29.53
N GLU A 613 15.23 20.13 -29.35
CA GLU A 613 16.39 19.92 -28.48
C GLU A 613 15.93 19.67 -27.03
N GLY A 614 16.68 18.85 -26.29
CA GLY A 614 16.37 18.49 -24.90
C GLY A 614 15.61 17.17 -24.71
N ILE A 615 15.02 16.60 -25.77
CA ILE A 615 14.45 15.24 -25.70
C ILE A 615 15.58 14.20 -25.61
N THR A 616 15.53 13.37 -24.57
CA THR A 616 16.56 12.35 -24.28
C THR A 616 16.08 10.93 -24.60
N PRO A 617 16.99 9.96 -24.72
CA PRO A 617 16.61 8.55 -24.85
C PRO A 617 15.79 8.01 -23.67
N SER A 618 15.97 8.57 -22.46
CA SER A 618 15.18 8.17 -21.29
C SER A 618 13.72 8.61 -21.40
N ASP A 619 13.49 9.81 -21.95
CA ASP A 619 12.15 10.38 -22.15
C ASP A 619 11.31 9.57 -23.13
N LEU A 620 11.95 9.02 -24.17
CA LEU A 620 11.33 8.15 -25.16
C LEU A 620 11.39 6.68 -24.73
N GLY A 621 12.36 6.26 -23.91
CA GLY A 621 12.66 4.85 -23.64
C GLY A 621 13.27 4.11 -24.83
N CYS A 622 13.82 4.84 -25.79
CA CYS A 622 14.57 4.36 -26.95
C CYS A 622 15.45 5.50 -27.49
N ASP A 623 16.34 5.20 -28.43
CA ASP A 623 17.21 6.20 -29.05
C ASP A 623 16.41 7.30 -29.78
N VAL A 624 16.90 8.53 -29.70
CA VAL A 624 16.29 9.72 -30.33
C VAL A 624 16.78 9.82 -31.78
N PRO A 625 15.89 9.81 -32.79
CA PRO A 625 16.29 10.03 -34.18
C PRO A 625 16.95 11.40 -34.37
N LYS A 626 17.98 11.48 -35.22
CA LYS A 626 18.65 12.75 -35.56
C LYS A 626 18.47 13.08 -37.03
N LEU A 627 18.24 14.36 -37.32
CA LEU A 627 18.25 14.87 -38.69
C LEU A 627 19.69 14.90 -39.20
N VAL A 628 19.97 14.21 -40.31
CA VAL A 628 21.33 14.07 -40.87
C VAL A 628 21.48 14.84 -42.18
N ALA A 629 20.38 15.04 -42.93
CA ALA A 629 20.39 15.85 -44.14
C ALA A 629 19.02 16.47 -44.43
N SER A 630 19.02 17.67 -45.02
CA SER A 630 17.82 18.30 -45.58
C SER A 630 18.10 18.76 -47.01
N SER A 631 17.28 18.33 -47.97
CA SER A 631 17.32 18.77 -49.37
C SER A 631 15.95 19.31 -49.80
N THR A 632 15.93 20.25 -50.74
CA THR A 632 14.69 20.78 -51.31
C THR A 632 14.48 20.12 -52.68
N THR A 633 13.36 19.42 -52.87
CA THR A 633 12.96 18.82 -54.15
C THR A 633 11.75 19.54 -54.73
N GLU A 634 11.41 19.28 -55.99
CA GLU A 634 10.21 19.85 -56.65
C GLU A 634 8.89 19.43 -55.95
N GLU A 635 8.90 18.36 -55.16
CA GLU A 635 7.77 17.83 -54.39
C GLU A 635 7.72 18.33 -52.93
N GLY A 636 8.74 19.06 -52.45
CA GLY A 636 8.79 19.60 -51.08
C GLY A 636 10.15 19.51 -50.40
N LEU A 637 10.19 19.71 -49.08
CA LEU A 637 11.40 19.57 -48.26
C LEU A 637 11.62 18.09 -47.91
N SER A 638 12.70 17.47 -48.40
CA SER A 638 13.08 16.09 -48.06
C SER A 638 14.10 16.09 -46.94
N LYS A 639 13.75 15.49 -45.79
CA LYS A 639 14.61 15.38 -44.61
C LYS A 639 14.96 13.91 -44.34
N ARG A 640 16.24 13.61 -44.09
CA ARG A 640 16.74 12.26 -43.78
C ARG A 640 17.10 12.15 -42.30
N TYR A 641 16.47 11.19 -41.62
CA TYR A 641 16.74 10.87 -40.21
C TYR A 641 17.56 9.59 -40.08
N GLU A 642 18.40 9.51 -39.05
CA GLU A 642 19.10 8.27 -38.66
C GLU A 642 18.99 8.05 -37.14
N ILE A 643 18.90 6.78 -36.74
CA ILE A 643 18.92 6.36 -35.33
C ILE A 643 20.32 5.81 -35.05
N VAL A 644 21.03 6.42 -34.10
CA VAL A 644 22.31 5.91 -33.60
C VAL A 644 22.01 5.02 -32.39
N PRO A 645 22.26 3.70 -32.45
CA PRO A 645 21.95 2.81 -31.34
C PRO A 645 22.84 3.11 -30.14
N THR A 646 22.26 3.48 -28.99
CA THR A 646 23.00 3.63 -27.72
C THR A 646 22.78 2.45 -26.76
N GLY A 647 21.95 1.47 -27.15
CA GLY A 647 21.90 0.15 -26.52
C GLY A 647 20.79 -0.10 -25.51
N GLY A 648 19.74 0.72 -25.42
CA GLY A 648 18.70 0.56 -24.39
C GLY A 648 17.26 0.56 -24.92
N ARG A 649 16.68 -0.62 -25.21
CA ARG A 649 15.22 -0.77 -25.15
C ARG A 649 14.83 -1.09 -23.71
N HIS A 650 14.17 -0.15 -23.04
CA HIS A 650 13.79 -0.30 -21.64
C HIS A 650 12.34 -0.80 -21.51
N ASN A 651 12.15 -2.11 -21.61
CA ASN A 651 10.83 -2.72 -21.41
C ASN A 651 10.33 -2.52 -19.97
N ILE A 652 9.04 -2.25 -19.82
CA ILE A 652 8.39 -2.07 -18.51
C ILE A 652 8.01 -3.44 -17.96
N ASN A 653 8.50 -3.78 -16.77
CA ASN A 653 8.17 -5.03 -16.10
C ASN A 653 7.15 -4.77 -14.98
N TYR A 654 5.87 -4.85 -15.34
CA TYR A 654 4.76 -4.66 -14.41
C TYR A 654 4.65 -5.72 -13.30
N LYS A 655 5.39 -6.83 -13.38
CA LYS A 655 5.43 -7.83 -12.32
C LYS A 655 6.38 -7.45 -11.19
N ARG A 656 7.28 -6.49 -11.40
CA ARG A 656 8.23 -6.03 -10.38
C ARG A 656 7.47 -5.26 -9.29
N GLY A 657 7.69 -5.63 -8.03
CA GLY A 657 7.04 -5.00 -6.87
C GLY A 657 5.71 -5.62 -6.42
N ILE A 658 5.08 -6.52 -7.20
CA ILE A 658 3.81 -7.17 -6.81
C ILE A 658 3.92 -7.92 -5.47
N GLY A 659 5.05 -8.60 -5.24
CA GLY A 659 5.30 -9.28 -3.97
C GLY A 659 5.29 -8.32 -2.77
N PHE A 660 5.82 -7.11 -2.95
CA PHE A 660 5.86 -6.07 -1.93
C PHE A 660 4.46 -5.51 -1.66
N VAL A 661 3.67 -5.22 -2.70
CA VAL A 661 2.27 -4.76 -2.53
C VAL A 661 1.41 -5.77 -1.74
N ASN A 662 1.60 -7.07 -1.96
CA ASN A 662 0.90 -8.09 -1.17
C ASN A 662 1.36 -8.13 0.29
N ALA A 663 2.66 -7.91 0.54
CA ALA A 663 3.19 -7.79 1.90
C ALA A 663 2.64 -6.55 2.62
N ALA A 664 2.55 -5.39 1.94
CA ALA A 664 1.95 -4.16 2.46
C ALA A 664 0.54 -4.41 3.01
N ARG A 665 -0.33 -5.03 2.19
CA ARG A 665 -1.70 -5.36 2.61
C ARG A 665 -1.73 -6.23 3.86
N MET A 666 -0.82 -7.19 3.97
CA MET A 666 -0.74 -8.07 5.13
C MET A 666 -0.26 -7.34 6.39
N VAL A 667 0.66 -6.38 6.25
CA VAL A 667 1.13 -5.52 7.34
C VAL A 667 0.00 -4.63 7.85
N GLN A 668 -0.65 -3.88 6.96
CA GLN A 668 -1.76 -2.99 7.34
C GLN A 668 -2.87 -3.77 8.06
N ARG A 669 -3.24 -4.95 7.55
CA ARG A 669 -4.25 -5.81 8.18
C ARG A 669 -3.85 -6.25 9.58
N LYS A 670 -2.59 -6.64 9.78
CA LYS A 670 -2.09 -7.08 11.10
C LYS A 670 -1.99 -5.92 12.08
N SER A 671 -1.58 -4.74 11.61
CA SER A 671 -1.52 -3.53 12.42
C SER A 671 -2.92 -3.14 12.90
N LYS A 672 -3.90 -3.12 11.97
CA LYS A 672 -5.31 -2.88 12.28
C LYS A 672 -5.90 -3.90 13.26
N GLU A 673 -5.61 -5.19 13.07
CA GLU A 673 -6.02 -6.26 14.01
C GLU A 673 -5.42 -6.07 15.40
N TYR A 674 -4.13 -5.72 15.49
CA TYR A 674 -3.46 -5.44 16.76
C TYR A 674 -4.17 -4.31 17.52
N TRP A 675 -4.39 -3.17 16.86
CA TRP A 675 -4.99 -2.00 17.50
C TRP A 675 -6.47 -2.20 17.84
N LEU A 676 -7.23 -2.92 17.02
CA LEU A 676 -8.61 -3.31 17.37
C LEU A 676 -8.63 -4.19 18.63
N PHE A 677 -7.71 -5.13 18.76
CA PHE A 677 -7.67 -6.00 19.96
C PHE A 677 -7.20 -5.22 21.18
N GLU A 678 -6.28 -4.27 21.02
CA GLU A 678 -5.86 -3.37 22.10
C GLU A 678 -7.02 -2.49 22.56
N TYR A 679 -7.81 -1.94 21.63
CA TYR A 679 -9.06 -1.23 21.94
C TYR A 679 -10.01 -2.08 22.78
N ILE A 680 -10.32 -3.30 22.31
CA ILE A 680 -11.21 -4.24 23.03
C ILE A 680 -10.69 -4.54 24.43
N LYS A 681 -9.37 -4.75 24.56
CA LYS A 681 -8.72 -5.04 25.84
C LYS A 681 -8.93 -3.89 26.82
N ARG A 682 -8.67 -2.64 26.41
CA ARG A 682 -8.85 -1.45 27.25
C ARG A 682 -10.29 -1.24 27.67
N GLN A 683 -11.24 -1.41 26.75
CA GLN A 683 -12.68 -1.33 27.05
C GLN A 683 -13.11 -2.32 28.15
N ILE A 684 -12.50 -3.50 28.21
CA ILE A 684 -12.79 -4.50 29.26
C ILE A 684 -12.10 -4.16 30.58
N GLU A 685 -10.87 -3.62 30.53
CA GLU A 685 -10.08 -3.27 31.71
C GLU A 685 -10.60 -2.00 32.40
N GLU A 686 -11.15 -1.05 31.64
CA GLU A 686 -11.67 0.25 32.12
C GLU A 686 -13.14 0.20 32.54
N SER A 687 -13.91 -0.78 32.05
CA SER A 687 -15.34 -0.89 32.38
C SER A 687 -15.57 -1.58 33.73
N ASP A 688 -16.31 -0.90 34.63
CA ASP A 688 -16.80 -1.48 35.88
C ASP A 688 -17.89 -2.56 35.67
N SER A 689 -18.40 -2.69 34.44
CA SER A 689 -19.50 -3.59 34.07
C SER A 689 -19.13 -4.56 32.96
N GLU A 690 -19.89 -5.66 32.85
CA GLU A 690 -19.68 -6.66 31.81
C GLU A 690 -19.99 -6.08 30.42
N VAL A 691 -18.96 -5.93 29.58
CA VAL A 691 -19.11 -5.48 28.20
C VAL A 691 -19.65 -6.62 27.33
N LEU A 692 -20.84 -6.40 26.75
CA LEU A 692 -21.51 -7.34 25.86
C LEU A 692 -21.53 -6.80 24.43
N TYR A 693 -21.21 -7.68 23.49
CA TYR A 693 -21.15 -7.36 22.06
C TYR A 693 -22.25 -8.05 21.29
N LYS A 694 -22.90 -7.31 20.40
CA LYS A 694 -23.96 -7.85 19.54
C LYS A 694 -23.37 -8.52 18.31
N ALA A 695 -23.73 -9.77 18.05
CA ALA A 695 -23.22 -10.53 16.91
C ALA A 695 -24.31 -11.22 16.08
N THR A 696 -24.04 -11.45 14.79
CA THR A 696 -24.88 -12.25 13.87
C THR A 696 -24.11 -13.45 13.35
N VAL A 697 -24.73 -14.64 13.38
CA VAL A 697 -24.16 -15.85 12.79
C VAL A 697 -24.27 -15.78 11.27
N LEU A 698 -23.13 -15.64 10.59
CA LEU A 698 -23.07 -15.49 9.12
C LEU A 698 -23.17 -16.83 8.41
N ALA A 699 -22.46 -17.84 8.91
CA ALA A 699 -22.42 -19.18 8.32
C ALA A 699 -21.83 -20.23 9.27
N CYS A 700 -22.18 -21.50 9.04
CA CYS A 700 -21.44 -22.64 9.59
C CYS A 700 -20.16 -22.88 8.78
N VAL A 701 -19.02 -23.01 9.47
CA VAL A 701 -17.69 -23.15 8.86
C VAL A 701 -17.21 -24.58 8.96
N ASP A 702 -17.31 -25.15 10.17
CA ASP A 702 -17.02 -26.55 10.44
C ASP A 702 -18.06 -27.07 11.44
N PRO A 703 -19.09 -27.80 10.97
CA PRO A 703 -20.14 -28.32 11.84
C PRO A 703 -19.60 -29.36 12.84
N ARG A 704 -18.53 -30.09 12.52
CA ARG A 704 -17.96 -31.11 13.43
C ARG A 704 -17.30 -30.47 14.64
N ARG A 705 -16.74 -29.27 14.45
CA ARG A 705 -16.13 -28.48 15.51
C ARG A 705 -17.12 -27.49 16.15
N GLY A 706 -18.33 -27.35 15.61
CA GLY A 706 -19.24 -26.28 16.02
C GLY A 706 -18.66 -24.89 15.76
N GLN A 707 -17.89 -24.73 14.68
CA GLN A 707 -17.25 -23.47 14.34
C GLN A 707 -18.11 -22.67 13.35
N TYR A 708 -18.36 -21.41 13.69
CA TYR A 708 -19.19 -20.47 12.94
C TYR A 708 -18.41 -19.23 12.55
N ALA A 709 -18.82 -18.61 11.45
CA ALA A 709 -18.46 -17.23 11.13
C ALA A 709 -19.50 -16.32 11.75
N ILE A 710 -19.06 -15.29 12.47
CA ILE A 710 -19.93 -14.28 13.08
C ILE A 710 -19.50 -12.89 12.62
N PHE A 711 -20.44 -11.96 12.60
CA PHE A 711 -20.18 -10.52 12.50
C PHE A 711 -20.53 -9.86 13.82
N VAL A 712 -19.56 -9.17 14.43
CA VAL A 712 -19.74 -8.40 15.66
C VAL A 712 -19.95 -6.94 15.27
N HIS A 713 -21.17 -6.44 15.49
CA HIS A 713 -21.66 -5.17 14.92
C HIS A 713 -20.89 -3.98 15.48
N ASP A 714 -20.82 -3.88 16.81
CA ASP A 714 -20.19 -2.77 17.54
C ASP A 714 -18.69 -2.66 17.28
N LEU A 715 -18.08 -3.71 16.73
CA LEU A 715 -16.66 -3.79 16.41
C LEU A 715 -16.38 -3.78 14.90
N GLY A 716 -17.40 -3.80 14.03
CA GLY A 716 -17.21 -3.98 12.60
C GLY A 716 -16.35 -5.21 12.25
N LEU A 717 -16.48 -6.30 13.03
CA LEU A 717 -15.52 -7.41 13.05
C LEU A 717 -16.15 -8.71 12.56
N GLU A 718 -15.59 -9.26 11.49
CA GLU A 718 -15.82 -10.65 11.10
C GLU A 718 -14.90 -11.58 11.89
N HIS A 719 -15.46 -12.54 12.65
CA HIS A 719 -14.67 -13.42 13.50
C HIS A 719 -15.09 -14.89 13.44
N ARG A 720 -14.17 -15.78 13.84
CA ARG A 720 -14.48 -17.20 14.05
C ARG A 720 -14.97 -17.41 15.48
N TYR A 721 -16.13 -18.05 15.62
CA TYR A 721 -16.74 -18.36 16.90
C TYR A 721 -16.90 -19.88 17.07
N LEU A 722 -16.58 -20.39 18.26
CA LEU A 722 -16.77 -21.79 18.62
C LEU A 722 -18.00 -21.89 19.52
N SER A 723 -19.05 -22.58 19.06
CA SER A 723 -20.30 -22.70 19.80
C SER A 723 -20.17 -23.69 20.95
N GLU A 724 -20.45 -23.22 22.17
CA GLU A 724 -20.51 -24.04 23.38
C GLU A 724 -21.88 -24.73 23.55
N GLN A 725 -22.93 -24.22 22.88
CA GLN A 725 -24.32 -24.65 23.05
C GLN A 725 -24.83 -25.56 21.91
N GLY A 726 -23.93 -26.06 21.05
CA GLY A 726 -24.27 -26.93 19.93
C GLY A 726 -24.53 -26.18 18.62
N GLU A 727 -25.46 -26.67 17.81
CA GLU A 727 -25.68 -26.14 16.46
C GLU A 727 -26.39 -24.78 16.47
N LEU A 728 -25.88 -23.80 15.72
CA LEU A 728 -26.45 -22.45 15.60
C LEU A 728 -27.04 -22.24 14.22
N SER A 729 -28.23 -21.64 14.17
CA SER A 729 -28.87 -21.30 12.90
C SER A 729 -28.24 -20.04 12.28
N ILE A 730 -28.04 -20.06 10.96
CA ILE A 730 -27.58 -18.89 10.20
C ILE A 730 -28.58 -17.73 10.36
N GLY A 731 -28.08 -16.52 10.58
CA GLY A 731 -28.86 -15.33 10.87
C GLY A 731 -29.18 -15.12 12.36
N SER A 732 -28.92 -16.11 13.22
CA SER A 732 -29.15 -15.98 14.65
C SER A 732 -28.35 -14.82 15.24
N LYS A 733 -28.98 -14.08 16.16
CA LYS A 733 -28.37 -12.94 16.85
C LYS A 733 -27.92 -13.37 18.24
N LEU A 734 -26.69 -13.02 18.59
CA LEU A 734 -26.02 -13.45 19.82
C LEU A 734 -25.59 -12.22 20.63
N TRP A 735 -25.64 -12.35 21.94
CA TRP A 735 -24.90 -11.49 22.87
C TRP A 735 -23.65 -12.23 23.32
N LEU A 736 -22.49 -11.67 23.00
CA LEU A 736 -21.20 -12.26 23.26
C LEU A 736 -20.42 -11.48 24.30
N LYS A 737 -19.71 -12.18 25.16
CA LYS A 737 -18.72 -11.61 26.07
C LYS A 737 -17.33 -11.98 25.58
N VAL A 738 -16.36 -11.07 25.69
CA VAL A 738 -14.96 -11.41 25.48
C VAL A 738 -14.44 -12.25 26.64
N SER A 739 -13.86 -13.41 26.33
CA SER A 739 -13.28 -14.34 27.30
C SER A 739 -11.76 -14.25 27.37
N SER A 740 -11.12 -13.96 26.24
CA SER A 740 -9.68 -13.70 26.18
C SER A 740 -9.36 -12.74 25.05
N VAL A 741 -8.51 -11.77 25.32
CA VAL A 741 -7.93 -10.88 24.33
C VAL A 741 -6.45 -10.71 24.60
N GLN A 742 -5.61 -11.00 23.60
CA GLN A 742 -4.17 -10.81 23.64
C GLN A 742 -3.71 -10.21 22.30
N PRO A 743 -3.61 -8.87 22.21
CA PRO A 743 -3.36 -8.16 20.97
C PRO A 743 -2.09 -8.64 20.26
N ARG A 744 -0.96 -8.71 20.97
CA ARG A 744 0.32 -9.16 20.41
C ARG A 744 0.28 -10.59 19.87
N HIS A 745 -0.55 -11.45 20.43
CA HIS A 745 -0.68 -12.84 20.01
C HIS A 745 -1.79 -13.04 18.97
N GLY A 746 -2.54 -12.00 18.62
CA GLY A 746 -3.73 -12.12 17.77
C GLY A 746 -4.71 -13.15 18.35
N ILE A 747 -4.99 -13.06 19.64
CA ILE A 747 -6.02 -13.88 20.31
C ILE A 747 -7.19 -12.99 20.64
N LEU A 748 -8.36 -13.38 20.18
CA LEU A 748 -9.64 -12.85 20.62
C LEU A 748 -10.62 -14.02 20.66
N THR A 749 -11.23 -14.27 21.81
CA THR A 749 -12.24 -15.33 21.98
C THR A 749 -13.48 -14.77 22.66
N PHE A 750 -14.63 -15.28 22.25
CA PHE A 750 -15.92 -14.91 22.81
C PHE A 750 -16.58 -16.11 23.47
N THR A 751 -17.34 -15.85 24.54
CA THR A 751 -18.28 -16.79 25.15
C THR A 751 -19.71 -16.28 24.96
N LEU A 752 -20.68 -17.18 24.91
CA LEU A 752 -22.08 -16.80 24.73
C LEU A 752 -22.67 -16.33 26.07
N SER A 753 -23.22 -15.11 26.08
CA SER A 753 -24.01 -14.62 27.21
C SER A 753 -25.48 -15.02 27.04
N SER A 754 -26.10 -14.66 25.91
CA SER A 754 -27.48 -15.05 25.59
C SER A 754 -27.79 -15.02 24.10
N VAL A 755 -28.87 -15.68 23.68
CA VAL A 755 -29.41 -15.61 22.32
C VAL A 755 -30.58 -14.63 22.31
N TYR A 756 -30.58 -13.69 21.35
CA TYR A 756 -31.62 -12.67 21.25
C TYR A 756 -33.01 -13.32 21.05
N GLY A 757 -34.00 -12.91 21.85
CA GLY A 757 -35.37 -13.43 21.78
C GLY A 757 -35.59 -14.82 22.43
N GLY A 758 -34.54 -15.48 22.94
CA GLY A 758 -34.67 -16.69 23.76
C GLY A 758 -34.75 -16.32 25.24
N LYS A 759 -35.76 -16.82 25.97
CA LYS A 759 -35.76 -16.74 27.43
C LYS A 759 -34.44 -17.33 27.94
N SER A 760 -33.69 -16.55 28.73
CA SER A 760 -32.60 -17.05 29.56
C SER A 760 -33.12 -18.24 30.36
N LYS A 761 -32.84 -19.45 29.90
CA LYS A 761 -32.94 -20.61 30.76
C LYS A 761 -31.55 -20.75 31.35
N ALA A 762 -31.44 -20.33 32.61
CA ALA A 762 -30.43 -20.84 33.50
C ALA A 762 -30.46 -22.37 33.40
N PHE A 763 -29.44 -22.95 32.78
CA PHE A 763 -29.29 -24.39 32.70
C PHE A 763 -28.06 -24.80 33.51
N THR A 764 -28.38 -25.54 34.55
CA THR A 764 -27.50 -26.15 35.53
C THR A 764 -26.36 -26.91 34.84
N GLN A 765 -25.13 -26.66 35.26
CA GLN A 765 -23.98 -27.53 34.99
C GLN A 765 -24.38 -28.98 35.30
N ILE A 766 -24.28 -29.86 34.30
CA ILE A 766 -24.22 -31.29 34.53
C ILE A 766 -22.74 -31.66 34.56
N SER A 767 -22.33 -32.10 35.75
CA SER A 767 -21.02 -32.57 36.19
C SER A 767 -20.34 -33.58 35.27
#